data_AF-A0A833JFJ1-F1
#
_entry.id   AF-A0A833JFJ1-F1
#
_cell.length_a   1.000
_cell.length_b   1.000
_cell.length_c   1.000
_cell.angle_alpha   90.00
_cell.angle_beta   90.00
_cell.angle_gamma   90.00
#
_symmetry.space_group_name_H-M   'P 1'
#
loop_
_entity.id
_entity.type
_entity.pdbx_description
1 polymer ?
#
loop_
_entity_poly.entity_id
_entity_poly.type
_entity_poly.pdbx_seq_one_letter_code
_entity_poly.pdbx_strand_id
1 'polypeptide(L)'
;MKFKLNIFLFSILSIVTLYLLFFRILGNNLAWLSFPVSLIFLKWIDLFILRGFYLYKTFSKQRIELNLKAAGIKKSSFYSILKLRILFISVFSLISFIFILKEDIYSTYQYVSQQFKFTHPYLRIEYPSYSEVTSEEIKLFENNKSISIDTSSFLEIKVKNLKPNSFWKLKLKQININNYNEFEYQLNSSGQWSSSVSSLYEQFNFDKNKVSEENNKINIKNEMKNIEYFLTNGKDNYYGRLEINPTPLPIVKLEPIQFSEQDGEKIVGKLHFFVSASSAVPLSLIVLSVRTKSGYRFDKTIAEFANASQLTFKAESAELVTLGIPFMPEDILYVKALAKTVLADIIGESKELEFPVRTPLQVRKDIILSLETALKNINSMKNANNSEKEKVLDPLSKGAQLAKQIGRSGMIRRNIIESMNFVENINKKNDKFYKESVKKIQVTLDLLKRQQKLDESVNFLVRLQNLKYNISKLQNSEVNYKDVLSETKELQNMALNLNKQLLAMSYQPSFGLTQLEKSIVQKILQTDKTVEKLKETEAHLKQKDFNESQKGAQNATEMGTKHLGMAMQILQQARNRTIQEARKQLQKADNHLEQSKTLATKNEIMQELMLTKQSLDRTPQLGEEFNDALSEAKDEVHASQQSAQAKNDSELEKNTRLAQFAIEKALMSLQNEEESDKELQKEQDARAFRSSMDVLAAQGLLDSSWRKKILEEIARLKSQGEQSDSPMIRYLESRLR
;
A
#
# COMPACT_ATOMS: atom_id res chain seq x y z
N MET A 1 -36.49 16.05 96.34
CA MET A 1 -36.28 14.76 95.63
C MET A 1 -35.55 14.92 94.30
N LYS A 2 -36.05 15.69 93.31
CA LYS A 2 -35.43 15.86 91.97
C LYS A 2 -33.92 16.16 91.97
N PHE A 3 -33.45 17.06 92.83
CA PHE A 3 -32.01 17.41 92.92
C PHE A 3 -31.11 16.25 93.36
N LYS A 4 -31.56 15.43 94.33
CA LYS A 4 -30.81 14.25 94.80
C LYS A 4 -30.73 13.17 93.71
N LEU A 5 -31.81 12.99 92.95
CA LEU A 5 -31.86 12.06 91.82
C LEU A 5 -30.88 12.49 90.71
N ASN A 6 -30.84 13.77 90.37
CA ASN A 6 -29.93 14.29 89.34
C ASN A 6 -28.45 14.13 89.73
N ILE A 7 -28.11 14.35 91.00
CA ILE A 7 -26.74 14.11 91.50
C ILE A 7 -26.40 12.62 91.43
N PHE A 8 -27.33 11.75 91.81
CA PHE A 8 -27.12 10.31 91.73
C PHE A 8 -26.88 9.85 90.28
N LEU A 9 -27.68 10.33 89.33
CA LEU A 9 -27.49 10.05 87.90
C LEU A 9 -26.16 10.61 87.37
N PHE A 10 -25.78 11.81 87.79
CA PHE A 10 -24.48 12.40 87.42
C PHE A 10 -23.30 11.60 87.97
N SER A 11 -23.41 11.08 89.20
CA SER A 11 -22.39 10.21 89.80
C SER A 11 -22.23 8.91 89.02
N ILE A 12 -23.34 8.26 88.64
CA ILE A 12 -23.30 7.06 87.81
C ILE A 12 -22.65 7.36 86.47
N LEU A 13 -23.08 8.43 85.79
CA LEU A 13 -22.53 8.83 84.49
C LEU A 13 -21.01 9.08 84.58
N SER A 14 -20.57 9.79 85.62
CA SER A 14 -19.15 10.09 85.84
C SER A 14 -18.33 8.81 86.04
N ILE A 15 -18.82 7.87 86.86
CA ILE A 15 -18.15 6.58 87.08
C ILE A 15 -18.05 5.79 85.77
N VAL A 16 -19.14 5.71 85.01
CA VAL A 16 -19.15 5.00 83.71
C VAL A 16 -18.19 5.65 82.72
N THR A 17 -18.17 6.99 82.63
CA THR A 17 -17.27 7.71 81.72
C THR A 17 -15.79 7.48 82.06
N LEU A 18 -15.43 7.55 83.34
CA LEU A 18 -14.07 7.29 83.80
C LEU A 18 -13.68 5.82 83.62
N TYR A 19 -14.60 4.89 83.86
CA TYR A 19 -14.37 3.47 83.58
C TYR A 19 -14.05 3.23 82.11
N LEU A 20 -14.86 3.76 81.19
CA LEU A 20 -14.62 3.62 79.74
C LEU A 20 -13.31 4.28 79.31
N LEU A 21 -12.95 5.42 79.90
CA LEU A 21 -11.69 6.11 79.63
C LEU A 21 -10.48 5.28 80.08
N PHE A 22 -10.49 4.75 81.30
CA PHE A 22 -9.41 3.89 81.80
C PHE A 22 -9.33 2.58 81.01
N PHE A 23 -10.47 1.97 80.69
CA PHE A 23 -10.54 0.75 79.90
C PHE A 23 -9.88 0.92 78.52
N ARG A 24 -10.09 2.07 77.85
CA ARG A 24 -9.51 2.33 76.52
C ARG A 24 -8.05 2.78 76.55
N ILE A 25 -7.66 3.64 77.49
CA ILE A 25 -6.33 4.27 77.49
C ILE A 25 -5.31 3.41 78.24
N LEU A 26 -5.70 2.83 79.37
CA LEU A 26 -4.80 2.09 80.28
C LEU A 26 -4.99 0.57 80.17
N GLY A 27 -5.99 0.12 79.41
CA GLY A 27 -6.28 -1.28 79.15
C GLY A 27 -7.05 -1.98 80.29
N ASN A 28 -7.49 -3.20 80.00
CA ASN A 28 -8.43 -3.94 80.84
C ASN A 28 -7.89 -4.22 82.26
N ASN A 29 -6.59 -4.44 82.40
CA ASN A 29 -5.93 -4.78 83.68
C ASN A 29 -5.87 -3.62 84.68
N LEU A 30 -5.98 -2.38 84.21
CA LEU A 30 -5.92 -1.16 85.04
C LEU A 30 -7.28 -0.44 85.11
N ALA A 31 -8.32 -0.97 84.44
CA ALA A 31 -9.65 -0.39 84.43
C ALA A 31 -10.28 -0.29 85.83
N TRP A 32 -9.91 -1.18 86.76
CA TRP A 32 -10.39 -1.15 88.14
C TRP A 32 -9.99 0.12 88.90
N LEU A 33 -8.88 0.79 88.53
CA LEU A 33 -8.44 2.07 89.12
C LEU A 33 -9.41 3.22 88.83
N SER A 34 -10.27 3.08 87.82
CA SER A 34 -11.30 4.08 87.53
C SER A 34 -12.28 4.27 88.69
N PHE A 35 -12.59 3.22 89.45
CA PHE A 35 -13.54 3.29 90.56
C PHE A 35 -13.03 4.16 91.72
N PRO A 36 -11.83 3.93 92.32
CA PRO A 36 -11.30 4.80 93.36
C PRO A 36 -11.05 6.22 92.87
N VAL A 37 -10.59 6.41 91.62
CA VAL A 37 -10.38 7.75 91.03
C VAL A 37 -11.72 8.49 90.87
N SER A 38 -12.77 7.79 90.40
CA SER A 38 -14.12 8.36 90.29
C SER A 38 -14.69 8.75 91.65
N LEU A 39 -14.46 7.93 92.69
CA LEU A 39 -14.89 8.26 94.04
C LEU A 39 -14.16 9.48 94.60
N ILE A 40 -12.86 9.60 94.37
CA ILE A 40 -12.08 10.79 94.75
C ILE A 40 -12.63 12.03 94.04
N PHE A 41 -12.88 11.92 92.73
CA PHE A 41 -13.44 13.01 91.92
C PHE A 41 -14.84 13.43 92.41
N LEU A 42 -15.72 12.48 92.68
CA LEU A 42 -17.06 12.76 93.21
C LEU A 42 -17.02 13.35 94.63
N LYS A 43 -16.09 12.90 95.47
CA LYS A 43 -15.88 13.46 96.82
C LYS A 43 -15.33 14.89 96.75
N TRP A 44 -14.46 15.18 95.77
CA TRP A 44 -14.00 16.53 95.48
C TRP A 44 -15.18 17.42 95.06
N ILE A 45 -16.06 16.95 94.17
CA ILE A 45 -17.29 17.67 93.78
C ILE A 45 -18.24 17.90 94.97
N ASP A 46 -18.42 16.91 95.84
CA ASP A 46 -19.27 17.06 97.03
C ASP A 46 -18.75 18.20 97.95
N LEU A 47 -17.45 18.18 98.24
CA LEU A 47 -16.80 19.20 99.07
C LEU A 47 -16.82 20.58 98.41
N PHE A 48 -16.48 20.65 97.13
CA PHE A 48 -16.21 21.92 96.45
C PHE A 48 -17.49 22.62 95.95
N ILE A 49 -18.58 21.88 95.75
CA ILE A 49 -19.81 22.39 95.13
C ILE A 49 -21.03 22.14 96.01
N LEU A 50 -21.29 20.88 96.40
CA LEU A 50 -22.55 20.53 97.08
C LEU A 50 -22.60 21.06 98.52
N ARG A 51 -21.51 20.93 99.27
CA ARG A 51 -21.39 21.53 100.61
C ARG A 51 -21.36 23.06 100.56
N GLY A 52 -20.74 23.64 99.53
CA GLY A 52 -20.78 25.08 99.28
C GLY A 52 -22.21 25.60 99.07
N PHE A 53 -23.02 24.88 98.29
CA PHE A 53 -24.43 25.21 98.07
C PHE A 53 -25.29 24.98 99.32
N TYR A 54 -25.00 23.93 100.10
CA TYR A 54 -25.68 23.63 101.36
C TYR A 54 -25.43 24.74 102.40
N LEU A 55 -24.18 25.16 102.59
CA LEU A 55 -23.81 26.26 103.49
C LEU A 55 -24.45 27.59 103.06
N TYR A 56 -24.50 27.87 101.75
CA TYR A 56 -25.19 29.05 101.21
C TYR A 56 -26.70 29.06 101.50
N LYS A 57 -27.33 27.89 101.53
CA LYS A 57 -28.78 27.76 101.77
C LYS A 57 -29.15 27.76 103.25
N THR A 58 -28.25 27.36 104.14
CA THR A 58 -28.52 27.15 105.57
C THR A 58 -28.14 28.33 106.47
N PHE A 59 -27.16 29.15 106.08
CA PHE A 59 -26.79 30.32 106.87
C PHE A 59 -27.68 31.53 106.60
N SER A 60 -27.86 32.38 107.62
CA SER A 60 -28.60 33.64 107.49
C SER A 60 -27.87 34.60 106.54
N LYS A 61 -28.64 35.42 105.81
CA LYS A 61 -28.13 36.35 104.80
C LYS A 61 -27.03 37.28 105.32
N GLN A 62 -27.09 37.66 106.61
CA GLN A 62 -26.13 38.54 107.28
C GLN A 62 -24.79 37.82 107.54
N ARG A 63 -24.83 36.55 107.96
CA ARG A 63 -23.62 35.77 108.29
C ARG A 63 -22.81 35.40 107.04
N ILE A 64 -23.50 35.08 105.94
CA ILE A 64 -22.87 34.86 104.63
C ILE A 64 -22.17 36.13 104.14
N GLU A 65 -22.80 37.28 104.33
CA GLU A 65 -22.29 38.57 103.87
C GLU A 65 -21.07 39.05 104.68
N LEU A 66 -21.06 38.76 105.98
CA LEU A 66 -19.94 39.04 106.88
C LEU A 66 -18.72 38.16 106.53
N ASN A 67 -18.93 36.85 106.29
CA ASN A 67 -17.87 35.94 105.87
C ASN A 67 -17.35 36.23 104.45
N LEU A 68 -18.23 36.59 103.52
CA LEU A 68 -17.84 36.98 102.17
C LEU A 68 -17.10 38.32 102.15
N LYS A 69 -17.47 39.28 103.01
CA LYS A 69 -16.68 40.51 103.23
C LYS A 69 -15.31 40.21 103.82
N ALA A 70 -15.22 39.33 104.83
CA ALA A 70 -13.96 38.92 105.43
C ALA A 70 -13.03 38.22 104.42
N ALA A 71 -13.60 37.50 103.45
CA ALA A 71 -12.87 36.87 102.35
C ALA A 71 -12.68 37.77 101.10
N GLY A 72 -13.16 39.02 101.11
CA GLY A 72 -13.04 39.96 99.99
C GLY A 72 -13.93 39.69 98.77
N ILE A 73 -14.96 38.83 98.87
CA ILE A 73 -15.81 38.38 97.76
C ILE A 73 -17.19 39.07 97.82
N LYS A 74 -17.70 39.58 96.70
CA LYS A 74 -19.07 40.15 96.64
C LYS A 74 -20.14 39.05 96.61
N LYS A 75 -21.25 39.26 97.32
CA LYS A 75 -22.34 38.27 97.48
C LYS A 75 -23.03 37.86 96.17
N SER A 76 -23.21 38.80 95.24
CA SER A 76 -23.78 38.53 93.92
C SER A 76 -22.86 37.72 93.00
N SER A 77 -21.52 37.83 93.20
CA SER A 77 -20.56 37.06 92.40
C SER A 77 -20.45 35.61 92.87
N PHE A 78 -20.57 35.33 94.17
CA PHE A 78 -20.42 33.96 94.70
C PHE A 78 -21.45 32.96 94.13
N TYR A 79 -22.75 33.31 94.12
CA TYR A 79 -23.80 32.43 93.58
C TYR A 79 -23.65 32.21 92.07
N SER A 80 -23.28 33.26 91.34
CA SER A 80 -23.02 33.22 89.90
C SER A 80 -21.80 32.34 89.58
N ILE A 81 -20.73 32.45 90.38
CA ILE A 81 -19.53 31.59 90.28
C ILE A 81 -19.87 30.12 90.55
N LEU A 82 -20.71 29.83 91.54
CA LEU A 82 -21.12 28.45 91.86
C LEU A 82 -21.97 27.82 90.75
N LYS A 83 -22.90 28.57 90.15
CA LYS A 83 -23.65 28.13 88.97
C LYS A 83 -22.74 27.89 87.76
N LEU A 84 -21.80 28.80 87.51
CA LEU A 84 -20.85 28.68 86.39
C LEU A 84 -19.95 27.45 86.53
N ARG A 85 -19.50 27.14 87.77
CA ARG A 85 -18.73 25.92 88.06
C ARG A 85 -19.50 24.63 87.79
N ILE A 86 -20.78 24.58 88.18
CA ILE A 86 -21.65 23.42 87.90
C ILE A 86 -21.83 23.26 86.39
N LEU A 87 -22.13 24.35 85.69
CA LEU A 87 -22.34 24.33 84.24
C LEU A 87 -21.05 23.88 83.53
N PHE A 88 -19.90 24.43 83.90
CA PHE A 88 -18.60 24.05 83.34
C PHE A 88 -18.31 22.55 83.51
N ILE A 89 -18.50 21.99 84.72
CA ILE A 89 -18.26 20.56 84.96
C ILE A 89 -19.25 19.68 84.19
N SER A 90 -20.53 20.08 84.13
CA SER A 90 -21.54 19.32 83.38
C SER A 90 -21.26 19.31 81.87
N VAL A 91 -20.85 20.46 81.30
CA VAL A 91 -20.49 20.58 79.89
C VAL A 91 -19.21 19.80 79.60
N PHE A 92 -18.20 19.91 80.45
CA PHE A 92 -16.95 19.17 80.28
C PHE A 92 -17.17 17.65 80.33
N SER A 93 -17.98 17.16 81.29
CA SER A 93 -18.34 15.74 81.38
C SER A 93 -19.10 15.24 80.14
N LEU A 94 -20.04 16.03 79.62
CA LEU A 94 -20.79 15.69 78.41
C LEU A 94 -19.89 15.65 77.16
N ILE A 95 -19.01 16.64 77.00
CA ILE A 95 -18.05 16.69 75.88
C ILE A 95 -17.10 15.49 75.93
N SER A 96 -16.55 15.17 77.11
CA SER A 96 -15.69 13.98 77.28
C SER A 96 -16.42 12.69 76.93
N PHE A 97 -17.69 12.56 77.31
CA PHE A 97 -18.50 11.39 76.96
C PHE A 97 -18.73 11.26 75.45
N ILE A 98 -19.10 12.35 74.77
CA ILE A 98 -19.32 12.36 73.31
C ILE A 98 -18.02 12.06 72.55
N PHE A 99 -16.90 12.63 72.99
CA PHE A 99 -15.60 12.38 72.36
C PHE A 99 -15.20 10.90 72.43
N ILE A 100 -15.42 10.25 73.58
CA ILE A 100 -15.12 8.82 73.74
C ILE A 100 -16.03 7.97 72.84
N LEU A 101 -17.33 8.24 72.75
CA LEU A 101 -18.24 7.40 71.95
C LEU A 101 -18.19 7.65 70.44
N LYS A 102 -17.47 8.67 69.96
CA LYS A 102 -17.47 9.07 68.54
C LYS A 102 -17.09 7.94 67.59
N GLU A 103 -16.06 7.16 67.90
CA GLU A 103 -15.60 6.07 67.04
C GLU A 103 -16.60 4.92 66.97
N ASP A 104 -17.27 4.59 68.08
CA ASP A 104 -18.28 3.54 68.11
C ASP A 104 -19.54 3.93 67.34
N ILE A 105 -19.94 5.20 67.42
CA ILE A 105 -21.07 5.72 66.65
C ILE A 105 -20.75 5.64 65.15
N TYR A 106 -19.52 6.01 64.76
CA TYR A 106 -19.08 5.94 63.37
C TYR A 106 -18.99 4.50 62.85
N SER A 107 -18.42 3.57 63.63
CA SER A 107 -18.32 2.16 63.25
C SER A 107 -19.71 1.50 63.17
N THR A 108 -20.60 1.80 64.10
CA THR A 108 -21.99 1.31 64.08
C THR A 108 -22.76 1.88 62.90
N TYR A 109 -22.60 3.17 62.58
CA TYR A 109 -23.20 3.78 61.40
C TYR A 109 -22.71 3.11 60.11
N GLN A 110 -21.41 2.87 59.98
CA GLN A 110 -20.84 2.17 58.82
C GLN A 110 -21.39 0.74 58.71
N TYR A 111 -21.47 0.00 59.82
CA TYR A 111 -22.02 -1.35 59.86
C TYR A 111 -23.50 -1.39 59.43
N VAL A 112 -24.33 -0.50 59.99
CA VAL A 112 -25.75 -0.40 59.64
C VAL A 112 -25.91 0.02 58.17
N SER A 113 -25.17 1.04 57.71
CA SER A 113 -25.19 1.49 56.31
C SER A 113 -24.84 0.38 55.33
N GLN A 114 -23.84 -0.46 55.65
CA GLN A 114 -23.44 -1.58 54.81
C GLN A 114 -24.51 -2.68 54.70
N GLN A 115 -25.25 -2.96 55.78
CA GLN A 115 -26.32 -3.97 55.77
C GLN A 115 -27.53 -3.56 54.92
N PHE A 116 -27.82 -2.26 54.83
CA PHE A 116 -28.97 -1.72 54.08
C PHE A 116 -28.66 -1.28 52.63
N LYS A 117 -27.47 -1.56 52.08
CA LYS A 117 -27.16 -1.26 50.66
C LYS A 117 -27.93 -2.20 49.71
N PHE A 118 -28.68 -1.63 48.77
CA PHE A 118 -29.32 -2.37 47.68
C PHE A 118 -28.44 -2.36 46.42
N THR A 119 -28.10 -3.54 45.90
CA THR A 119 -27.32 -3.71 44.67
C THR A 119 -28.20 -3.47 43.44
N HIS A 120 -27.70 -2.72 42.47
CA HIS A 120 -28.43 -2.39 41.25
C HIS A 120 -27.60 -2.73 40.01
N PRO A 121 -27.96 -3.77 39.24
CA PRO A 121 -27.28 -4.11 38.00
C PRO A 121 -27.74 -3.24 36.82
N TYR A 122 -26.78 -2.84 35.99
CA TYR A 122 -26.95 -2.03 34.80
C TYR A 122 -26.23 -2.69 33.63
N LEU A 123 -26.79 -2.50 32.45
CA LEU A 123 -26.14 -2.77 31.17
C LEU A 123 -25.90 -1.42 30.48
N ARG A 124 -24.65 -1.14 30.17
CA ARG A 124 -24.20 0.09 29.53
C ARG A 124 -23.67 -0.23 28.13
N ILE A 125 -24.16 0.51 27.15
CA ILE A 125 -23.74 0.39 25.75
C ILE A 125 -23.05 1.70 25.39
N GLU A 126 -21.77 1.60 25.07
CA GLU A 126 -21.00 2.70 24.51
C GLU A 126 -21.00 2.55 22.99
N TYR A 127 -21.75 3.41 22.32
CA TYR A 127 -21.73 3.52 20.86
C TYR A 127 -20.44 4.24 20.42
N PRO A 128 -19.93 3.94 19.21
CA PRO A 128 -18.73 4.59 18.71
C PRO A 128 -18.93 6.10 18.56
N SER A 129 -17.86 6.87 18.74
CA SER A 129 -17.88 8.34 18.80
C SER A 129 -18.46 9.02 17.55
N TYR A 130 -18.47 8.34 16.40
CA TYR A 130 -19.01 8.84 15.14
C TYR A 130 -20.52 8.59 14.95
N SER A 131 -21.17 7.84 15.83
CA SER A 131 -22.60 7.50 15.70
C SER A 131 -23.55 8.62 16.12
N GLU A 132 -23.03 9.69 16.74
CA GLU A 132 -23.80 10.76 17.39
C GLU A 132 -24.77 10.28 18.51
N VAL A 133 -24.85 8.98 18.77
CA VAL A 133 -25.68 8.37 19.82
C VAL A 133 -24.91 8.42 21.14
N THR A 134 -25.53 9.01 22.16
CA THR A 134 -24.98 9.01 23.53
C THR A 134 -25.00 7.61 24.13
N SER A 135 -24.03 7.30 25.00
CA SER A 135 -24.00 6.01 25.71
C SER A 135 -25.31 5.75 26.46
N GLU A 136 -25.85 4.55 26.31
CA GLU A 136 -27.11 4.14 26.92
C GLU A 136 -26.85 3.35 28.21
N GLU A 137 -27.50 3.71 29.32
CA GLU A 137 -27.47 2.93 30.57
C GLU A 137 -28.85 2.35 30.89
N ILE A 138 -28.99 1.04 30.77
CA ILE A 138 -30.23 0.31 30.98
C ILE A 138 -30.20 -0.36 32.36
N LYS A 139 -31.18 -0.04 33.20
CA LYS A 139 -31.41 -0.68 34.50
C LYS A 139 -31.98 -2.09 34.28
N LEU A 140 -31.35 -3.12 34.86
CA LEU A 140 -31.71 -4.52 34.62
C LEU A 140 -32.95 -5.01 35.41
N PHE A 141 -33.84 -4.14 35.88
CA PHE A 141 -35.00 -4.50 36.73
C PHE A 141 -36.28 -4.88 35.98
N GLU A 142 -36.33 -4.70 34.65
CA GLU A 142 -37.49 -5.02 33.81
C GLU A 142 -37.22 -6.30 33.01
N ASN A 143 -38.05 -7.33 33.19
CA ASN A 143 -38.02 -8.53 32.36
C ASN A 143 -38.22 -8.17 30.87
N ASN A 144 -37.41 -8.79 30.01
CA ASN A 144 -37.64 -8.98 28.56
C ASN A 144 -37.54 -7.77 27.60
N LYS A 145 -36.54 -6.88 27.74
CA LYS A 145 -36.14 -6.06 26.57
C LYS A 145 -35.06 -6.79 25.75
N SER A 146 -35.36 -7.02 24.48
CA SER A 146 -34.36 -7.36 23.47
C SER A 146 -33.65 -6.07 23.09
N ILE A 147 -32.33 -6.06 23.18
CA ILE A 147 -31.50 -4.90 22.89
C ILE A 147 -30.69 -5.22 21.63
N SER A 148 -30.93 -4.46 20.56
CA SER A 148 -30.15 -4.57 19.33
C SER A 148 -28.90 -3.68 19.43
N ILE A 149 -27.73 -4.28 19.17
CA ILE A 149 -26.42 -3.63 19.19
C ILE A 149 -25.60 -4.04 17.96
N ASP A 150 -24.71 -3.17 17.51
CA ASP A 150 -23.81 -3.47 16.40
C ASP A 150 -22.40 -3.90 16.87
N THR A 151 -21.65 -4.57 16.00
CA THR A 151 -20.27 -5.00 16.32
C THR A 151 -19.28 -3.86 16.55
N SER A 152 -19.62 -2.64 16.15
CA SER A 152 -18.83 -1.43 16.37
C SER A 152 -18.98 -0.83 17.77
N SER A 153 -19.94 -1.32 18.56
CA SER A 153 -20.23 -0.85 19.92
C SER A 153 -19.40 -1.57 20.99
N PHE A 154 -19.41 -1.03 22.20
CA PHE A 154 -18.79 -1.61 23.39
C PHE A 154 -19.85 -1.87 24.48
N LEU A 155 -19.77 -3.03 25.12
CA LEU A 155 -20.75 -3.49 26.10
C LEU A 155 -20.13 -3.60 27.50
N GLU A 156 -20.75 -2.99 28.50
CA GLU A 156 -20.37 -3.07 29.92
C GLU A 156 -21.58 -3.52 30.75
N ILE A 157 -21.39 -4.53 31.62
CA ILE A 157 -22.35 -4.89 32.67
C ILE A 157 -21.74 -4.47 34.00
N LYS A 158 -22.48 -3.66 34.76
CA LYS A 158 -22.01 -3.04 36.01
C LYS A 158 -23.03 -3.15 37.12
N VAL A 159 -22.59 -3.58 38.30
CA VAL A 159 -23.38 -3.62 39.53
C VAL A 159 -23.04 -2.41 40.40
N LYS A 160 -23.91 -1.39 40.41
CA LYS A 160 -23.76 -0.24 41.31
C LYS A 160 -24.13 -0.66 42.75
N ASN A 161 -23.43 -0.08 43.73
CA ASN A 161 -23.58 -0.37 45.17
C ASN A 161 -23.30 -1.83 45.55
N LEU A 162 -22.26 -2.44 44.97
CA LEU A 162 -21.83 -3.81 45.27
C LEU A 162 -21.61 -4.04 46.78
N LYS A 163 -22.17 -5.12 47.32
CA LYS A 163 -21.93 -5.53 48.71
C LYS A 163 -20.53 -6.15 48.84
N PRO A 164 -19.79 -5.87 49.94
CA PRO A 164 -18.54 -6.57 50.22
C PRO A 164 -18.76 -8.08 50.22
N ASN A 165 -17.84 -8.85 49.62
CA ASN A 165 -17.90 -10.32 49.50
C ASN A 165 -19.09 -10.88 48.69
N SER A 166 -19.74 -10.07 47.85
CA SER A 166 -20.70 -10.58 46.86
C SER A 166 -20.00 -10.95 45.55
N PHE A 167 -20.22 -12.18 45.08
CA PHE A 167 -19.68 -12.68 43.82
C PHE A 167 -20.77 -12.73 42.77
N TRP A 168 -20.57 -12.00 41.69
CA TRP A 168 -21.50 -11.96 40.57
C TRP A 168 -20.93 -12.72 39.38
N LYS A 169 -21.80 -13.47 38.72
CA LYS A 169 -21.48 -14.25 37.53
C LYS A 169 -22.39 -13.86 36.38
N LEU A 170 -21.79 -13.70 35.21
CA LEU A 170 -22.47 -13.46 33.95
C LEU A 170 -22.32 -14.70 33.08
N LYS A 171 -23.43 -15.18 32.54
CA LYS A 171 -23.49 -16.28 31.58
C LYS A 171 -24.11 -15.76 30.28
N LEU A 172 -23.41 -15.93 29.17
CA LEU A 172 -23.86 -15.54 27.83
C LEU A 172 -24.06 -16.80 26.99
N LYS A 173 -25.23 -16.93 26.36
CA LYS A 173 -25.62 -18.11 25.58
C LYS A 173 -26.26 -17.72 24.26
N GLN A 174 -25.78 -18.27 23.14
CA GLN A 174 -26.42 -18.04 21.84
C GLN A 174 -27.70 -18.87 21.67
N ILE A 175 -28.75 -18.25 21.12
CA ILE A 175 -30.02 -18.88 20.76
C ILE A 175 -29.92 -19.41 19.30
N ASN A 176 -30.51 -20.58 19.01
CA ASN A 176 -30.65 -21.21 17.68
C ASN A 176 -29.45 -22.01 17.09
N ILE A 177 -28.46 -22.44 17.89
CA ILE A 177 -27.49 -23.46 17.45
C ILE A 177 -27.57 -24.67 18.37
N ASN A 178 -27.83 -25.86 17.80
CA ASN A 178 -27.82 -27.14 18.51
C ASN A 178 -26.37 -27.55 18.84
N ASN A 179 -25.72 -26.84 19.78
CA ASN A 179 -24.69 -27.29 20.74
C ASN A 179 -23.79 -26.13 21.21
N TYR A 180 -23.79 -25.91 22.53
CA TYR A 180 -22.68 -25.43 23.40
C TYR A 180 -21.82 -24.21 23.01
N ASN A 181 -22.39 -23.09 22.57
CA ASN A 181 -21.71 -21.79 22.71
C ASN A 181 -22.28 -21.05 23.92
N GLU A 182 -21.77 -21.39 25.09
CA GLU A 182 -22.05 -20.74 26.36
C GLU A 182 -20.74 -20.30 27.01
N PHE A 183 -20.69 -19.05 27.47
CA PHE A 183 -19.52 -18.50 28.14
C PHE A 183 -19.93 -17.95 29.51
N GLU A 184 -19.20 -18.35 30.55
CA GLU A 184 -19.40 -17.89 31.93
C GLU A 184 -18.22 -17.00 32.33
N TYR A 185 -18.53 -15.80 32.81
CA TYR A 185 -17.57 -14.81 33.28
C TYR A 185 -17.88 -14.44 34.73
N GLN A 186 -16.83 -14.29 35.53
CA GLN A 186 -16.94 -13.72 36.86
C GLN A 186 -16.71 -12.20 36.76
N LEU A 187 -17.61 -11.41 37.36
CA LEU A 187 -17.42 -9.96 37.43
C LEU A 187 -16.21 -9.64 38.32
N ASN A 188 -15.48 -8.58 37.99
CA ASN A 188 -14.32 -8.15 38.77
C ASN A 188 -14.71 -7.67 40.19
N SER A 189 -13.72 -7.32 41.01
CA SER A 189 -13.94 -6.86 42.39
C SER A 189 -14.74 -5.55 42.51
N SER A 190 -14.85 -4.76 41.43
CA SER A 190 -15.71 -3.58 41.36
C SER A 190 -17.12 -3.88 40.83
N GLY A 191 -17.43 -5.14 40.53
CA GLY A 191 -18.74 -5.57 40.03
C GLY A 191 -18.97 -5.20 38.58
N GLN A 192 -17.93 -5.28 37.74
CA GLN A 192 -17.95 -4.93 36.32
C GLN A 192 -17.45 -6.08 35.45
N TRP A 193 -18.06 -6.19 34.28
CA TRP A 193 -17.59 -6.98 33.14
C TRP A 193 -17.78 -6.14 31.88
N SER A 194 -16.83 -6.18 30.96
CA SER A 194 -16.94 -5.46 29.71
C SER A 194 -16.23 -6.17 28.56
N SER A 195 -16.72 -5.96 27.35
CA SER A 195 -16.13 -6.48 26.12
C SER A 195 -16.52 -5.63 24.93
N SER A 196 -15.66 -5.57 23.91
CA SER A 196 -16.10 -5.13 22.58
C SER A 196 -17.14 -6.09 22.05
N VAL A 197 -18.16 -5.55 21.36
CA VAL A 197 -19.22 -6.37 20.77
C VAL A 197 -18.68 -7.21 19.61
N SER A 198 -17.67 -6.72 18.89
CA SER A 198 -16.92 -7.48 17.88
C SER A 198 -16.29 -8.77 18.43
N SER A 199 -15.59 -8.67 19.57
CA SER A 199 -14.93 -9.83 20.21
C SER A 199 -15.96 -10.85 20.69
N LEU A 200 -17.08 -10.38 21.24
CA LEU A 200 -18.21 -11.26 21.58
C LEU A 200 -18.75 -11.96 20.34
N TYR A 201 -19.03 -11.22 19.27
CA TYR A 201 -19.54 -11.77 18.01
C TYR A 201 -18.62 -12.87 17.44
N GLU A 202 -17.29 -12.67 17.48
CA GLU A 202 -16.30 -13.66 17.04
C GLU A 202 -16.23 -14.90 17.95
N GLN A 203 -16.35 -14.75 19.27
CA GLN A 203 -16.38 -15.89 20.21
C GLN A 203 -17.55 -16.84 19.92
N PHE A 204 -18.69 -16.30 19.52
CA PHE A 204 -19.87 -17.08 19.12
C PHE A 204 -19.81 -17.62 17.68
N ASN A 205 -18.76 -17.30 16.91
CA ASN A 205 -18.54 -17.78 15.55
C ASN A 205 -17.64 -19.04 15.48
N PHE A 206 -17.07 -19.48 16.61
CA PHE A 206 -16.15 -20.63 16.65
C PHE A 206 -16.91 -21.96 16.62
N ASP A 207 -17.07 -22.52 15.43
CA ASP A 207 -17.50 -23.92 15.24
C ASP A 207 -16.28 -24.84 15.40
N LYS A 208 -16.15 -25.54 16.55
CA LYS A 208 -15.00 -26.43 16.83
C LYS A 208 -14.81 -27.58 15.82
N ASN A 209 -15.77 -27.82 14.92
CA ASN A 209 -15.81 -28.97 14.02
C ASN A 209 -15.58 -28.65 12.51
N LYS A 210 -15.24 -27.41 12.12
CA LYS A 210 -14.99 -27.05 10.70
C LYS A 210 -13.58 -26.49 10.44
N VAL A 211 -12.56 -27.25 10.84
CA VAL A 211 -11.15 -26.96 10.48
C VAL A 211 -10.73 -27.63 9.15
N SER A 212 -11.62 -28.38 8.49
CA SER A 212 -11.36 -28.98 7.18
C SER A 212 -12.35 -28.44 6.16
N GLU A 213 -11.91 -27.45 5.37
CA GLU A 213 -12.25 -27.18 3.96
C GLU A 213 -12.05 -25.69 3.67
N GLU A 214 -10.92 -25.36 3.03
CA GLU A 214 -10.51 -24.01 2.67
C GLU A 214 -11.39 -23.34 1.58
N ASN A 215 -12.51 -23.93 1.16
CA ASN A 215 -13.30 -23.41 0.03
C ASN A 215 -14.67 -22.79 0.40
N ASN A 216 -15.04 -22.70 1.68
CA ASN A 216 -16.33 -22.12 2.11
C ASN A 216 -16.20 -20.88 3.01
N LYS A 217 -15.22 -20.01 2.75
CA LYS A 217 -14.96 -18.80 3.56
C LYS A 217 -15.94 -17.63 3.37
N ILE A 218 -17.00 -17.74 2.55
CA ILE A 218 -17.76 -16.56 2.12
C ILE A 218 -19.14 -16.38 2.78
N ASN A 219 -19.81 -17.40 3.34
CA ASN A 219 -21.24 -17.23 3.72
C ASN A 219 -21.63 -17.36 5.20
N ILE A 220 -20.69 -17.45 6.16
CA ILE A 220 -21.05 -17.58 7.59
C ILE A 220 -20.88 -16.24 8.36
N LYS A 221 -20.28 -15.20 7.76
CA LYS A 221 -19.82 -14.01 8.51
C LYS A 221 -20.88 -12.94 8.83
N ASN A 222 -22.05 -12.96 8.20
CA ASN A 222 -22.99 -11.82 8.26
C ASN A 222 -24.39 -12.19 8.78
N GLU A 223 -24.50 -13.11 9.74
CA GLU A 223 -25.78 -13.41 10.38
C GLU A 223 -25.89 -12.77 11.75
N MET A 224 -27.03 -12.14 12.01
CA MET A 224 -27.43 -11.64 13.32
C MET A 224 -27.31 -12.73 14.38
N LYS A 225 -26.71 -12.40 15.53
CA LYS A 225 -26.56 -13.34 16.66
C LYS A 225 -27.49 -12.94 17.79
N ASN A 226 -28.35 -13.87 18.20
CA ASN A 226 -29.20 -13.72 19.37
C ASN A 226 -28.50 -14.33 20.58
N ILE A 227 -28.21 -13.52 21.60
CA ILE A 227 -27.51 -13.94 22.82
C ILE A 227 -28.41 -13.68 24.03
N GLU A 228 -28.70 -14.72 24.80
CA GLU A 228 -29.27 -14.61 26.13
C GLU A 228 -28.17 -14.34 27.15
N TYR A 229 -28.35 -13.32 27.99
CA TYR A 229 -27.49 -13.09 29.14
C TYR A 229 -28.22 -13.45 30.44
N PHE A 230 -27.48 -14.02 31.38
CA PHE A 230 -27.94 -14.37 32.71
C PHE A 230 -26.92 -13.88 33.75
N LEU A 231 -27.33 -12.93 34.59
CA LEU A 231 -26.50 -12.33 35.62
C LEU A 231 -27.03 -12.74 37.01
N THR A 232 -26.19 -13.35 37.84
CA THR A 232 -26.59 -13.87 39.15
C THR A 232 -25.53 -13.67 40.24
N ASN A 233 -25.98 -13.52 41.49
CA ASN A 233 -25.14 -13.65 42.69
C ASN A 233 -25.53 -14.87 43.56
N GLY A 234 -26.37 -15.76 43.03
CA GLY A 234 -26.97 -16.90 43.73
C GLY A 234 -28.32 -16.61 44.39
N LYS A 235 -28.58 -15.36 44.83
CA LYS A 235 -29.86 -14.93 45.42
C LYS A 235 -30.71 -14.11 44.45
N ASP A 236 -30.07 -13.17 43.78
CA ASP A 236 -30.68 -12.30 42.77
C ASP A 236 -30.30 -12.81 41.37
N ASN A 237 -31.27 -12.86 40.46
CA ASN A 237 -31.11 -13.35 39.09
C ASN A 237 -31.72 -12.36 38.10
N TYR A 238 -30.98 -12.06 37.04
CA TYR A 238 -31.40 -11.14 35.98
C TYR A 238 -31.16 -11.78 34.62
N TYR A 239 -32.10 -11.61 33.69
CA TYR A 239 -32.04 -12.22 32.37
C TYR A 239 -32.50 -11.24 31.29
N GLY A 240 -31.96 -11.40 30.08
CA GLY A 240 -32.40 -10.63 28.92
C GLY A 240 -31.75 -11.11 27.63
N ARG A 241 -32.01 -10.39 26.52
CA ARG A 241 -31.56 -10.77 25.18
C ARG A 241 -30.82 -9.64 24.49
N LEU A 242 -29.69 -9.97 23.88
CA LEU A 242 -28.89 -9.12 23.02
C LEU A 242 -29.02 -9.63 21.59
N GLU A 243 -29.40 -8.76 20.69
CA GLU A 243 -29.36 -8.96 19.25
C GLU A 243 -28.10 -8.27 18.73
N ILE A 244 -27.07 -9.04 18.36
CA ILE A 244 -25.84 -8.49 17.79
C ILE A 244 -25.93 -8.53 16.28
N ASN A 245 -25.98 -7.34 15.68
CA ASN A 245 -25.96 -7.15 14.24
C ASN A 245 -24.54 -6.83 13.75
N PRO A 246 -24.01 -7.54 12.74
CA PRO A 246 -22.71 -7.20 12.17
C PRO A 246 -22.77 -5.84 11.49
N THR A 247 -21.78 -4.99 11.75
CA THR A 247 -21.67 -3.68 11.09
C THR A 247 -21.49 -3.90 9.58
N PRO A 248 -22.35 -3.32 8.72
CA PRO A 248 -22.31 -3.60 7.29
C PRO A 248 -21.01 -3.10 6.66
N LEU A 249 -20.45 -3.89 5.74
CA LEU A 249 -19.29 -3.49 4.96
C LEU A 249 -19.63 -2.30 4.04
N PRO A 250 -18.68 -1.39 3.77
CA PRO A 250 -18.86 -0.32 2.80
C PRO A 250 -19.25 -0.88 1.43
N ILE A 251 -20.25 -0.25 0.81
CA ILE A 251 -20.67 -0.54 -0.55
C ILE A 251 -19.80 0.31 -1.48
N VAL A 252 -19.02 -0.36 -2.34
CA VAL A 252 -18.12 0.31 -3.29
C VAL A 252 -18.49 -0.05 -4.72
N LYS A 253 -18.68 0.97 -5.54
CA LYS A 253 -18.91 0.86 -6.98
C LYS A 253 -17.71 1.40 -7.72
N LEU A 254 -17.25 0.64 -8.71
CA LEU A 254 -16.19 1.00 -9.64
C LEU A 254 -16.72 0.76 -11.05
N GLU A 255 -16.73 1.80 -11.88
CA GLU A 255 -17.15 1.71 -13.29
C GLU A 255 -16.12 2.38 -14.20
N PRO A 256 -15.76 1.77 -15.35
CA PRO A 256 -14.85 2.40 -16.30
C PRO A 256 -15.56 3.52 -17.07
N ILE A 257 -14.83 4.60 -17.33
CA ILE A 257 -15.31 5.70 -18.18
C ILE A 257 -14.95 5.39 -19.63
N GLN A 258 -15.95 5.38 -20.50
CA GLN A 258 -15.73 5.29 -21.95
C GLN A 258 -15.56 6.70 -22.52
N PHE A 259 -14.44 6.93 -23.20
CA PHE A 259 -14.17 8.20 -23.87
C PHE A 259 -14.39 8.08 -25.38
N SER A 260 -14.68 9.22 -26.00
CA SER A 260 -14.78 9.35 -27.45
C SER A 260 -13.39 9.32 -28.11
N GLU A 261 -13.30 8.92 -29.39
CA GLU A 261 -12.02 8.87 -30.12
C GLU A 261 -11.31 10.24 -30.20
N GLN A 262 -12.04 11.35 -30.03
CA GLN A 262 -11.49 12.72 -30.08
C GLN A 262 -10.67 13.10 -28.83
N ASP A 263 -10.85 12.41 -27.70
CA ASP A 263 -10.11 12.69 -26.45
C ASP A 263 -8.73 12.00 -26.39
N GLY A 264 -8.32 11.34 -27.48
CA GLY A 264 -7.18 10.43 -27.54
C GLY A 264 -5.85 11.00 -27.03
N GLU A 265 -5.58 12.30 -27.16
CA GLU A 265 -4.35 12.91 -26.64
C GLU A 265 -4.32 13.04 -25.10
N LYS A 266 -5.48 13.16 -24.44
CA LYS A 266 -5.57 13.32 -22.99
C LYS A 266 -5.53 11.98 -22.24
N ILE A 267 -5.83 10.87 -22.92
CA ILE A 267 -6.12 9.56 -22.31
C ILE A 267 -4.98 8.55 -22.48
N VAL A 268 -3.96 8.84 -23.30
CA VAL A 268 -2.86 7.89 -23.54
C VAL A 268 -2.25 7.45 -22.21
N GLY A 269 -2.26 6.14 -21.95
CA GLY A 269 -1.71 5.59 -20.71
C GLY A 269 -2.47 5.91 -19.45
N LYS A 270 -3.76 6.23 -19.53
CA LYS A 270 -4.62 6.47 -18.38
C LYS A 270 -5.89 5.63 -18.48
N LEU A 271 -6.26 4.98 -17.40
CA LEU A 271 -7.59 4.40 -17.21
C LEU A 271 -8.36 5.35 -16.29
N HIS A 272 -9.59 5.71 -16.66
CA HIS A 272 -10.43 6.56 -15.82
C HIS A 272 -11.63 5.78 -15.29
N PHE A 273 -11.99 6.10 -14.06
CA PHE A 273 -13.02 5.39 -13.33
C PHE A 273 -13.99 6.35 -12.64
N PHE A 274 -15.26 5.99 -12.67
CA PHE A 274 -16.22 6.45 -11.69
C PHE A 274 -16.07 5.60 -10.43
N VAL A 275 -15.82 6.25 -9.29
CA VAL A 275 -15.70 5.58 -7.99
C VAL A 275 -16.74 6.16 -7.04
N SER A 276 -17.62 5.32 -6.51
CA SER A 276 -18.53 5.72 -5.44
C SER A 276 -18.45 4.75 -4.27
N ALA A 277 -18.30 5.28 -3.06
CA ALA A 277 -18.32 4.49 -1.84
C ALA A 277 -19.38 5.05 -0.89
N SER A 278 -20.12 4.16 -0.22
CA SER A 278 -21.07 4.49 0.83
C SER A 278 -20.90 3.51 1.98
N SER A 279 -20.93 4.01 3.21
CA SER A 279 -20.68 3.23 4.40
C SER A 279 -21.51 3.75 5.57
N ALA A 280 -21.88 2.85 6.49
CA ALA A 280 -22.46 3.20 7.79
C ALA A 280 -21.39 3.70 8.77
N VAL A 281 -20.12 3.34 8.54
CA VAL A 281 -18.95 3.79 9.32
C VAL A 281 -18.14 4.79 8.49
N PRO A 282 -17.63 5.89 9.08
CA PRO A 282 -16.84 6.87 8.35
C PRO A 282 -15.66 6.26 7.58
N LEU A 283 -15.49 6.70 6.35
CA LEU A 283 -14.37 6.30 5.49
C LEU A 283 -13.09 6.99 5.96
N SER A 284 -11.98 6.26 5.91
CA SER A 284 -10.63 6.78 6.18
C SER A 284 -9.81 6.92 4.91
N LEU A 285 -9.96 5.96 3.99
CA LEU A 285 -9.14 5.88 2.78
C LEU A 285 -9.90 5.20 1.65
N ILE A 286 -9.79 5.75 0.44
CA ILE A 286 -10.26 5.09 -0.78
C ILE A 286 -9.08 4.89 -1.71
N VAL A 287 -8.93 3.66 -2.19
CA VAL A 287 -7.76 3.21 -2.93
C VAL A 287 -8.20 2.42 -4.15
N LEU A 288 -7.53 2.62 -5.29
CA LEU A 288 -7.53 1.65 -6.38
C LEU A 288 -6.44 0.62 -6.09
N SER A 289 -6.84 -0.60 -5.75
CA SER A 289 -5.92 -1.73 -5.69
C SER A 289 -5.83 -2.35 -7.07
N VAL A 290 -4.62 -2.37 -7.61
CA VAL A 290 -4.34 -2.88 -8.95
C VAL A 290 -3.44 -4.10 -8.79
N ARG A 291 -3.80 -5.18 -9.47
CA ARG A 291 -2.93 -6.34 -9.62
C ARG A 291 -2.83 -6.76 -11.09
N THR A 292 -1.74 -7.41 -11.48
CA THR A 292 -1.61 -8.02 -12.81
C THR A 292 -1.73 -9.54 -12.74
N LYS A 293 -2.00 -10.19 -13.88
CA LYS A 293 -1.91 -11.66 -14.01
C LYS A 293 -0.53 -12.18 -13.59
N SER A 294 0.54 -11.44 -13.91
CA SER A 294 1.92 -11.75 -13.50
C SER A 294 2.22 -11.58 -12.00
N GLY A 295 1.29 -11.04 -11.20
CA GLY A 295 1.46 -10.91 -9.75
C GLY A 295 2.05 -9.57 -9.27
N TYR A 296 2.15 -8.57 -10.15
CA TYR A 296 2.38 -7.18 -9.71
C TYR A 296 1.17 -6.71 -8.92
N ARG A 297 1.38 -5.99 -7.80
CA ARG A 297 0.31 -5.36 -7.04
C ARG A 297 0.78 -3.98 -6.56
N PHE A 298 -0.08 -2.99 -6.75
CA PHE A 298 0.12 -1.66 -6.18
C PHE A 298 -1.22 -1.03 -5.84
N ASP A 299 -1.18 -0.13 -4.88
CA ASP A 299 -2.35 0.57 -4.36
C ASP A 299 -2.18 2.06 -4.67
N LYS A 300 -3.14 2.64 -5.39
CA LYS A 300 -3.19 4.09 -5.66
C LYS A 300 -4.25 4.72 -4.77
N THR A 301 -3.83 5.57 -3.85
CA THR A 301 -4.75 6.38 -3.05
C THR A 301 -5.52 7.36 -3.95
N ILE A 302 -6.84 7.32 -3.87
CA ILE A 302 -7.75 8.27 -4.54
C ILE A 302 -8.09 9.41 -3.59
N ALA A 303 -8.40 9.07 -2.34
CA ALA A 303 -8.81 10.03 -1.31
C ALA A 303 -8.40 9.51 0.07
N GLU A 304 -8.01 10.44 0.93
CA GLU A 304 -7.69 10.22 2.34
C GLU A 304 -8.50 11.21 3.17
N PHE A 305 -9.15 10.72 4.22
CA PHE A 305 -10.05 11.50 5.06
C PHE A 305 -9.50 11.57 6.47
N ALA A 306 -8.95 12.74 6.82
CA ALA A 306 -8.34 12.98 8.13
C ALA A 306 -9.36 13.07 9.28
N ASN A 307 -10.62 13.44 8.99
CA ASN A 307 -11.67 13.68 9.99
C ASN A 307 -12.91 12.82 9.68
N ALA A 308 -13.19 11.89 10.59
CA ALA A 308 -14.15 10.77 10.53
C ALA A 308 -15.64 11.10 10.28
N SER A 309 -15.99 11.90 9.26
CA SER A 309 -17.38 12.26 8.95
C SER A 309 -17.86 11.83 7.57
N GLN A 310 -16.96 11.35 6.71
CA GLN A 310 -17.30 11.09 5.32
C GLN A 310 -17.89 9.68 5.16
N LEU A 311 -19.21 9.57 5.27
CA LEU A 311 -19.97 8.33 5.07
C LEU A 311 -20.17 7.98 3.60
N THR A 312 -20.06 8.99 2.72
CA THR A 312 -20.18 8.81 1.28
C THR A 312 -19.08 9.55 0.53
N PHE A 313 -18.62 8.95 -0.56
CA PHE A 313 -17.65 9.52 -1.48
C PHE A 313 -18.06 9.24 -2.92
N LYS A 314 -17.85 10.22 -3.79
CA LYS A 314 -18.00 10.08 -5.24
C LYS A 314 -16.84 10.80 -5.93
N ALA A 315 -16.16 10.11 -6.84
CA ALA A 315 -15.20 10.68 -7.78
C ALA A 315 -15.65 10.37 -9.20
N GLU A 316 -15.92 11.42 -9.97
CA GLU A 316 -16.42 11.30 -11.34
C GLU A 316 -15.33 10.94 -12.35
N SER A 317 -14.05 11.19 -12.04
CA SER A 317 -12.91 10.80 -12.87
C SER A 317 -11.67 10.52 -12.01
N ALA A 318 -11.63 9.34 -11.39
CA ALA A 318 -10.41 8.82 -10.78
C ALA A 318 -9.50 8.26 -11.87
N GLU A 319 -8.30 8.83 -12.02
CA GLU A 319 -7.34 8.39 -13.04
C GLU A 319 -6.40 7.30 -12.49
N LEU A 320 -6.00 6.35 -13.33
CA LEU A 320 -4.92 5.41 -13.11
C LEU A 320 -3.94 5.52 -14.27
N VAL A 321 -2.74 6.03 -14.01
CA VAL A 321 -1.71 6.18 -15.03
C VAL A 321 -1.01 4.83 -15.21
N THR A 322 -1.17 4.24 -16.39
CA THR A 322 -0.58 2.98 -16.83
C THR A 322 0.67 3.18 -17.69
N LEU A 323 0.83 4.37 -18.29
CA LEU A 323 2.05 4.74 -19.03
C LEU A 323 3.26 4.70 -18.09
N GLY A 324 4.27 3.94 -18.50
CA GLY A 324 5.49 3.81 -17.72
C GLY A 324 5.48 2.73 -16.66
N ILE A 325 4.42 1.95 -16.52
CA ILE A 325 4.56 0.71 -15.76
C ILE A 325 5.04 -0.34 -16.77
N PRO A 326 6.16 -1.05 -16.54
CA PRO A 326 6.76 -1.97 -17.52
C PRO A 326 5.97 -3.28 -17.62
N PHE A 327 4.66 -3.22 -17.89
CA PHE A 327 3.76 -4.37 -17.99
C PHE A 327 4.25 -5.39 -19.01
N MET A 328 4.03 -6.67 -18.73
CA MET A 328 4.34 -7.73 -19.69
C MET A 328 3.42 -7.63 -20.91
N PRO A 329 3.87 -8.03 -22.11
CA PRO A 329 3.08 -8.04 -23.35
C PRO A 329 1.69 -8.65 -23.27
N GLU A 330 1.48 -9.54 -22.30
CA GLU A 330 0.29 -10.35 -22.06
C GLU A 330 -0.38 -10.05 -20.70
N ASP A 331 0.05 -8.99 -19.99
CA ASP A 331 -0.53 -8.62 -18.70
C ASP A 331 -1.97 -8.10 -18.86
N ILE A 332 -2.85 -8.62 -18.01
CA ILE A 332 -4.19 -8.09 -17.75
C ILE A 332 -4.11 -7.36 -16.42
N LEU A 333 -4.57 -6.11 -16.39
CA LEU A 333 -4.76 -5.33 -15.16
C LEU A 333 -6.11 -5.68 -14.55
N TYR A 334 -6.06 -6.18 -13.33
CA TYR A 334 -7.22 -6.34 -12.48
C TYR A 334 -7.26 -5.15 -11.53
N VAL A 335 -8.31 -4.33 -11.62
CA VAL A 335 -8.48 -3.12 -10.82
C VAL A 335 -9.70 -3.28 -9.94
N LYS A 336 -9.53 -3.05 -8.64
CA LYS A 336 -10.63 -2.98 -7.68
C LYS A 336 -10.51 -1.72 -6.83
N ALA A 337 -11.65 -1.14 -6.45
CA ALA A 337 -11.68 -0.07 -5.47
C ALA A 337 -11.86 -0.66 -4.07
N LEU A 338 -11.06 -0.16 -3.13
CA LEU A 338 -11.13 -0.49 -1.71
C LEU A 338 -11.52 0.75 -0.93
N ALA A 339 -12.57 0.64 -0.12
CA ALA A 339 -12.95 1.67 0.85
C ALA A 339 -12.63 1.16 2.24
N LYS A 340 -11.62 1.76 2.88
CA LYS A 340 -11.26 1.49 4.27
C LYS A 340 -12.01 2.46 5.15
N THR A 341 -12.50 1.95 6.29
CA THR A 341 -13.15 2.80 7.29
C THR A 341 -12.16 3.21 8.38
N VAL A 342 -12.58 4.09 9.29
CA VAL A 342 -11.82 4.40 10.51
C VAL A 342 -11.62 3.19 11.42
N LEU A 343 -12.47 2.16 11.29
CA LEU A 343 -12.28 0.85 11.90
C LEU A 343 -11.50 -0.03 10.92
N ALA A 344 -10.22 -0.30 11.21
CA ALA A 344 -9.28 -0.94 10.30
C ALA A 344 -9.76 -2.30 9.75
N ASP A 345 -10.59 -3.02 10.51
CA ASP A 345 -11.08 -4.35 10.18
C ASP A 345 -12.28 -4.34 9.21
N ILE A 346 -12.88 -3.17 8.96
CA ILE A 346 -14.06 -3.02 8.08
C ILE A 346 -13.59 -2.39 6.76
N ILE A 347 -13.50 -3.22 5.72
CA ILE A 347 -13.08 -2.82 4.37
C ILE A 347 -14.13 -3.29 3.36
N GLY A 348 -14.63 -2.36 2.55
CA GLY A 348 -15.48 -2.65 1.41
C GLY A 348 -14.66 -2.79 0.14
N GLU A 349 -15.01 -3.77 -0.70
CA GLU A 349 -14.36 -3.99 -1.99
C GLU A 349 -15.38 -3.89 -3.13
N SER A 350 -15.00 -3.23 -4.23
CA SER A 350 -15.79 -3.26 -5.45
C SER A 350 -15.60 -4.59 -6.20
N LYS A 351 -16.47 -4.86 -7.18
CA LYS A 351 -16.18 -5.86 -8.20
C LYS A 351 -14.84 -5.54 -8.88
N GLU A 352 -14.03 -6.56 -9.10
CA GLU A 352 -12.77 -6.44 -9.83
C GLU A 352 -13.05 -6.35 -11.33
N LEU A 353 -12.40 -5.37 -11.98
CA LEU A 353 -12.52 -5.11 -13.40
C LEU A 353 -11.22 -5.47 -14.12
N GLU A 354 -11.34 -6.05 -15.31
CA GLU A 354 -10.21 -6.49 -16.12
C GLU A 354 -9.96 -5.52 -17.28
N PHE A 355 -8.72 -5.08 -17.43
CA PHE A 355 -8.28 -4.22 -18.52
C PHE A 355 -7.08 -4.84 -19.22
N PRO A 356 -7.15 -5.07 -20.54
CA PRO A 356 -5.98 -5.49 -21.29
C PRO A 356 -4.96 -4.34 -21.31
N VAL A 357 -3.71 -4.62 -20.95
CA VAL A 357 -2.65 -3.64 -21.13
C VAL A 357 -2.24 -3.62 -22.59
N ARG A 358 -2.34 -2.47 -23.25
CA ARG A 358 -1.66 -2.25 -24.54
C ARG A 358 -0.17 -2.12 -24.30
N THR A 359 0.58 -3.12 -24.71
CA THR A 359 2.02 -3.15 -24.51
C THR A 359 2.77 -2.50 -25.66
N PRO A 360 4.00 -1.99 -25.45
CA PRO A 360 4.79 -1.41 -26.52
C PRO A 360 4.94 -2.35 -27.74
N LEU A 361 4.95 -3.66 -27.50
CA LEU A 361 4.94 -4.68 -28.54
C LEU A 361 3.65 -4.67 -29.38
N GLN A 362 2.49 -4.60 -28.74
CA GLN A 362 1.19 -4.53 -29.43
C GLN A 362 1.04 -3.21 -30.19
N VAL A 363 1.44 -2.09 -29.58
CA VAL A 363 1.43 -0.79 -30.26
C VAL A 363 2.40 -0.79 -31.45
N ARG A 364 3.60 -1.38 -31.33
CA ARG A 364 4.55 -1.53 -32.46
C ARG A 364 3.92 -2.33 -33.60
N LYS A 365 3.23 -3.43 -33.28
CA LYS A 365 2.52 -4.26 -34.27
C LYS A 365 1.42 -3.46 -34.99
N ASP A 366 0.66 -2.64 -34.27
CA ASP A 366 -0.39 -1.78 -34.85
C ASP A 366 0.20 -0.65 -35.73
N ILE A 367 1.35 -0.09 -35.35
CA ILE A 367 2.09 0.86 -36.19
C ILE A 367 2.59 0.17 -37.46
N ILE A 368 3.20 -1.02 -37.35
CA ILE A 368 3.64 -1.81 -38.50
C ILE A 368 2.48 -2.05 -39.46
N LEU A 369 1.32 -2.48 -38.95
CA LEU A 369 0.14 -2.73 -39.78
C LEU A 369 -0.38 -1.45 -40.45
N SER A 370 -0.34 -0.32 -39.75
CA SER A 370 -0.72 0.99 -40.30
C SER A 370 0.24 1.43 -41.42
N LEU A 371 1.55 1.23 -41.24
CA LEU A 371 2.58 1.53 -42.23
C LEU A 371 2.54 0.57 -43.43
N GLU A 372 2.29 -0.72 -43.23
CA GLU A 372 2.10 -1.69 -44.32
C GLU A 372 0.87 -1.35 -45.16
N THR A 373 -0.20 -0.88 -44.51
CA THR A 373 -1.40 -0.40 -45.18
C THR A 373 -1.10 0.86 -45.99
N ALA A 374 -0.38 1.83 -45.40
CA ALA A 374 0.07 3.03 -46.11
C ALA A 374 0.95 2.68 -47.33
N LEU A 375 1.91 1.76 -47.16
CA LEU A 375 2.81 1.30 -48.22
C LEU A 375 2.05 0.59 -49.36
N LYS A 376 1.05 -0.22 -49.02
CA LYS A 376 0.18 -0.84 -50.01
C LYS A 376 -0.62 0.21 -50.79
N ASN A 377 -1.20 1.17 -50.08
CA ASN A 377 -2.02 2.22 -50.67
C ASN A 377 -1.19 3.12 -51.59
N ILE A 378 0.01 3.55 -51.18
CA ILE A 378 0.90 4.39 -52.00
C ILE A 378 1.36 3.65 -53.26
N ASN A 379 1.71 2.36 -53.17
CA ASN A 379 2.11 1.56 -54.33
C ASN A 379 0.96 1.36 -55.33
N SER A 380 -0.27 1.25 -54.81
CA SER A 380 -1.49 1.11 -55.60
C SER A 380 -2.00 2.43 -56.22
N MET A 381 -1.47 3.58 -55.79
CA MET A 381 -1.84 4.90 -56.29
C MET A 381 -1.65 4.97 -57.81
N LYS A 382 -2.69 5.45 -58.52
CA LYS A 382 -2.68 5.64 -59.97
C LYS A 382 -2.61 7.11 -60.32
N ASN A 383 -3.33 7.96 -59.58
CA ASN A 383 -3.40 9.40 -59.80
C ASN A 383 -3.18 10.13 -58.45
N ALA A 384 -2.28 11.12 -58.41
CA ALA A 384 -1.97 11.87 -57.19
C ALA A 384 -3.04 12.91 -56.81
N ASN A 385 -4.33 12.52 -56.86
CA ASN A 385 -5.43 13.37 -56.42
C ASN A 385 -5.58 13.32 -54.88
N ASN A 386 -6.30 14.29 -54.31
CA ASN A 386 -6.44 14.41 -52.86
C ASN A 386 -7.07 13.16 -52.20
N SER A 387 -8.02 12.50 -52.87
CA SER A 387 -8.66 11.29 -52.33
C SER A 387 -7.71 10.09 -52.23
N GLU A 388 -6.83 9.87 -53.23
CA GLU A 388 -5.83 8.79 -53.15
C GLU A 388 -4.72 9.14 -52.15
N LYS A 389 -4.35 10.42 -52.00
CA LYS A 389 -3.42 10.87 -50.95
C LYS A 389 -3.99 10.63 -49.55
N GLU A 390 -5.27 10.94 -49.35
CA GLU A 390 -5.97 10.77 -48.07
C GLU A 390 -6.00 9.29 -47.64
N LYS A 391 -6.19 8.35 -48.57
CA LYS A 391 -6.08 6.89 -48.30
C LYS A 391 -4.71 6.45 -47.80
N VAL A 392 -3.65 7.22 -48.09
CA VAL A 392 -2.29 6.97 -47.57
C VAL A 392 -2.09 7.73 -46.26
N LEU A 393 -2.57 8.97 -46.17
CA LEU A 393 -2.43 9.83 -44.98
C LEU A 393 -3.22 9.31 -43.77
N ASP A 394 -4.39 8.70 -43.95
CA ASP A 394 -5.21 8.17 -42.86
C ASP A 394 -4.47 7.08 -42.05
N PRO A 395 -3.94 6.00 -42.66
CA PRO A 395 -3.10 5.04 -41.95
C PRO A 395 -1.83 5.66 -41.35
N LEU A 396 -1.18 6.62 -42.04
CA LEU A 396 0.02 7.29 -41.52
C LEU A 396 -0.30 8.14 -40.28
N SER A 397 -1.41 8.88 -40.29
CA SER A 397 -1.88 9.68 -39.16
C SER A 397 -2.18 8.80 -37.95
N LYS A 398 -2.88 7.68 -38.16
CA LYS A 398 -3.10 6.66 -37.11
C LYS A 398 -1.78 6.09 -36.59
N GLY A 399 -0.83 5.77 -37.48
CA GLY A 399 0.52 5.34 -37.12
C GLY A 399 1.28 6.38 -36.30
N ALA A 400 1.19 7.66 -36.64
CA ALA A 400 1.83 8.77 -35.93
C ALA A 400 1.21 8.97 -34.54
N GLN A 401 -0.10 8.81 -34.39
CA GLN A 401 -0.79 8.84 -33.10
C GLN A 401 -0.34 7.68 -32.20
N LEU A 402 -0.26 6.46 -32.75
CA LEU A 402 0.23 5.29 -32.02
C LEU A 402 1.73 5.43 -31.67
N ALA A 403 2.54 6.02 -32.56
CA ALA A 403 3.96 6.27 -32.30
C ALA A 403 4.20 7.25 -31.15
N LYS A 404 3.24 8.10 -30.77
CA LYS A 404 3.31 8.90 -29.53
C LYS A 404 3.37 8.02 -28.27
N GLN A 405 2.91 6.78 -28.36
CA GLN A 405 2.84 5.83 -27.25
C GLN A 405 4.12 4.99 -27.13
N ILE A 406 5.08 5.11 -28.07
CA ILE A 406 6.30 4.31 -28.13
C ILE A 406 7.53 5.23 -28.16
N GLY A 407 8.37 5.14 -27.13
CA GLY A 407 9.68 5.80 -27.06
C GLY A 407 9.62 7.29 -26.67
N ARG A 408 10.75 7.80 -26.15
CA ARG A 408 10.93 9.22 -25.76
C ARG A 408 11.59 10.05 -26.88
N SER A 409 12.32 9.40 -27.80
CA SER A 409 13.05 10.02 -28.92
C SER A 409 12.14 10.63 -29.98
N GLY A 410 10.91 10.12 -30.11
CA GLY A 410 9.97 10.56 -31.12
C GLY A 410 10.41 10.26 -32.57
N MET A 411 11.48 9.49 -32.78
CA MET A 411 12.07 9.26 -34.10
C MET A 411 11.11 8.56 -35.07
N ILE A 412 10.42 7.50 -34.63
CA ILE A 412 9.41 6.80 -35.43
C ILE A 412 8.31 7.77 -35.84
N ARG A 413 7.81 8.58 -34.89
CA ARG A 413 6.81 9.61 -35.16
C ARG A 413 7.32 10.65 -36.16
N ARG A 414 8.58 11.11 -36.03
CA ARG A 414 9.19 12.08 -36.94
C ARG A 414 9.25 11.52 -38.36
N ASN A 415 9.70 10.28 -38.54
CA ASN A 415 9.76 9.63 -39.85
C ASN A 415 8.36 9.45 -40.48
N ILE A 416 7.34 9.13 -39.67
CA ILE A 416 5.95 9.04 -40.14
C ILE A 416 5.44 10.42 -40.59
N ILE A 417 5.70 11.48 -39.81
CA ILE A 417 5.32 12.86 -40.17
C ILE A 417 6.06 13.32 -41.44
N GLU A 418 7.36 13.04 -41.57
CA GLU A 418 8.14 13.31 -42.79
C GLU A 418 7.53 12.59 -44.00
N SER A 419 7.11 11.33 -43.82
CA SER A 419 6.42 10.56 -44.87
C SER A 419 5.08 11.20 -45.25
N MET A 420 4.31 11.70 -44.27
CA MET A 420 3.06 12.43 -44.54
C MET A 420 3.31 13.69 -45.35
N ASN A 421 4.32 14.49 -44.96
CA ASN A 421 4.71 15.70 -45.69
C ASN A 421 5.13 15.40 -47.14
N PHE A 422 5.85 14.29 -47.37
CA PHE A 422 6.19 13.87 -48.73
C PHE A 422 4.94 13.46 -49.53
N VAL A 423 4.02 12.70 -48.92
CA VAL A 423 2.77 12.26 -49.56
C VAL A 423 1.89 13.45 -49.99
N GLU A 424 1.80 14.49 -49.15
CA GLU A 424 1.07 15.72 -49.48
C GLU A 424 1.61 16.40 -50.75
N ASN A 425 2.93 16.35 -50.95
CA ASN A 425 3.63 16.98 -52.07
C ASN A 425 3.73 16.13 -53.34
N ILE A 426 3.18 14.91 -53.37
CA ILE A 426 3.18 14.06 -54.57
C ILE A 426 2.31 14.70 -55.65
N ASN A 427 2.88 14.96 -56.81
CA ASN A 427 2.14 15.49 -57.97
C ASN A 427 1.92 14.40 -59.03
N LYS A 428 2.83 13.43 -59.16
CA LYS A 428 2.74 12.32 -60.11
C LYS A 428 3.35 11.04 -59.54
N LYS A 429 2.85 9.88 -59.99
CA LYS A 429 3.47 8.59 -59.63
C LYS A 429 4.95 8.57 -60.05
N ASN A 430 5.81 8.07 -59.17
CA ASN A 430 7.27 8.01 -59.35
C ASN A 430 8.00 9.36 -59.41
N ASP A 431 7.36 10.46 -59.02
CA ASP A 431 8.08 11.71 -58.78
C ASP A 431 9.02 11.58 -57.55
N LYS A 432 9.81 12.63 -57.30
CA LYS A 432 10.79 12.63 -56.20
C LYS A 432 10.10 12.36 -54.85
N PHE A 433 8.99 13.05 -54.58
CA PHE A 433 8.25 12.90 -53.33
C PHE A 433 7.60 11.53 -53.16
N TYR A 434 7.13 10.90 -54.24
CA TYR A 434 6.64 9.52 -54.22
C TYR A 434 7.75 8.55 -53.82
N LYS A 435 8.92 8.67 -54.46
CA LYS A 435 10.07 7.79 -54.16
C LYS A 435 10.56 7.99 -52.72
N GLU A 436 10.63 9.24 -52.26
CA GLU A 436 11.00 9.58 -50.87
C GLU A 436 9.97 9.07 -49.86
N SER A 437 8.66 9.16 -50.16
CA SER A 437 7.59 8.61 -49.31
C SER A 437 7.69 7.10 -49.18
N VAL A 438 7.78 6.36 -50.30
CA VAL A 438 7.91 4.90 -50.31
C VAL A 438 9.15 4.47 -49.52
N LYS A 439 10.28 5.13 -49.79
CA LYS A 439 11.55 4.84 -49.11
C LYS A 439 11.45 5.08 -47.61
N LYS A 440 10.90 6.23 -47.17
CA LYS A 440 10.84 6.57 -45.74
C LYS A 440 9.87 5.67 -44.97
N ILE A 441 8.76 5.27 -45.59
CA ILE A 441 7.84 4.26 -45.03
C ILE A 441 8.55 2.91 -44.89
N GLN A 442 9.28 2.47 -45.92
CA GLN A 442 10.01 1.19 -45.92
C GLN A 442 11.11 1.15 -44.85
N VAL A 443 11.94 2.20 -44.77
CA VAL A 443 12.99 2.32 -43.74
C VAL A 443 12.40 2.29 -42.34
N THR A 444 11.27 2.99 -42.11
CA THR A 444 10.59 2.99 -40.81
C THR A 444 10.00 1.63 -40.48
N LEU A 445 9.45 0.91 -41.46
CA LEU A 445 8.98 -0.47 -41.31
C LEU A 445 10.11 -1.42 -40.95
N ASP A 446 11.25 -1.34 -41.63
CA ASP A 446 12.39 -2.24 -41.39
C ASP A 446 13.04 -1.97 -40.03
N LEU A 447 13.02 -0.72 -39.56
CA LEU A 447 13.38 -0.37 -38.19
C LEU A 447 12.42 -0.99 -37.17
N LEU A 448 11.11 -0.79 -37.33
CA LEU A 448 10.10 -1.32 -36.42
C LEU A 448 10.06 -2.84 -36.39
N LYS A 449 10.17 -3.51 -37.54
CA LYS A 449 10.23 -4.97 -37.65
C LYS A 449 11.48 -5.55 -36.98
N ARG A 450 12.60 -4.84 -37.04
CA ARG A 450 13.84 -5.24 -36.34
C ARG A 450 13.69 -5.09 -34.84
N GLN A 451 13.17 -3.95 -34.36
CA GLN A 451 12.87 -3.74 -32.95
C GLN A 451 11.89 -4.81 -32.42
N GLN A 452 10.82 -5.09 -33.17
CA GLN A 452 9.83 -6.12 -32.86
C GLN A 452 10.48 -7.51 -32.69
N LYS A 453 11.36 -7.92 -33.60
CA LYS A 453 12.06 -9.22 -33.52
C LYS A 453 12.97 -9.33 -32.30
N LEU A 454 13.74 -8.28 -32.01
CA LEU A 454 14.61 -8.23 -30.84
C LEU A 454 13.82 -8.25 -29.53
N ASP A 455 12.67 -7.56 -29.49
CA ASP A 455 11.75 -7.58 -28.36
C ASP A 455 11.09 -8.95 -28.13
N GLU A 456 10.66 -9.62 -29.18
CA GLU A 456 10.11 -10.99 -29.14
C GLU A 456 11.14 -11.96 -28.56
N SER A 457 12.42 -11.76 -28.87
CA SER A 457 13.55 -12.55 -28.36
C SER A 457 13.74 -12.41 -26.85
N VAL A 458 13.64 -11.19 -26.33
CA VAL A 458 13.74 -10.92 -24.89
C VAL A 458 12.47 -11.38 -24.16
N ASN A 459 11.29 -11.15 -24.75
CA ASN A 459 10.03 -11.66 -24.21
C ASN A 459 10.05 -13.19 -24.09
N PHE A 460 10.64 -13.89 -25.05
CA PHE A 460 10.84 -15.33 -24.98
C PHE A 460 11.66 -15.75 -23.74
N LEU A 461 12.82 -15.14 -23.48
CA LEU A 461 13.64 -15.49 -22.31
C LEU A 461 12.91 -15.23 -20.99
N VAL A 462 12.16 -14.13 -20.91
CA VAL A 462 11.32 -13.77 -19.75
C VAL A 462 10.20 -14.78 -19.53
N ARG A 463 9.43 -15.08 -20.58
CA ARG A 463 8.35 -16.08 -20.50
C ARG A 463 8.89 -17.47 -20.15
N LEU A 464 10.09 -17.80 -20.61
CA LEU A 464 10.72 -19.08 -20.32
C LEU A 464 11.19 -19.19 -18.85
N GLN A 465 11.65 -18.08 -18.25
CA GLN A 465 11.86 -18.00 -16.79
C GLN A 465 10.55 -18.13 -16.00
N ASN A 466 9.48 -17.47 -16.47
CA ASN A 466 8.15 -17.54 -15.85
C ASN A 466 7.53 -18.94 -15.93
N LEU A 467 7.79 -19.71 -16.99
CA LEU A 467 7.29 -21.07 -17.14
C LEU A 467 7.68 -21.95 -15.95
N LYS A 468 8.95 -21.91 -15.52
CA LYS A 468 9.43 -22.65 -14.34
C LYS A 468 8.58 -22.35 -13.09
N TYR A 469 8.25 -21.08 -12.91
CA TYR A 469 7.45 -20.62 -11.77
C TYR A 469 5.98 -21.06 -11.87
N ASN A 470 5.38 -20.91 -13.04
CA ASN A 470 4.01 -21.34 -13.27
C ASN A 470 3.86 -22.85 -12.99
N ILE A 471 4.88 -23.64 -13.34
CA ILE A 471 4.95 -25.08 -13.00
C ILE A 471 5.02 -25.31 -11.48
N SER A 472 5.83 -24.55 -10.72
CA SER A 472 5.89 -24.71 -9.26
C SER A 472 4.58 -24.32 -8.56
N LYS A 473 3.82 -23.37 -9.13
CA LYS A 473 2.49 -22.99 -8.62
C LYS A 473 1.42 -24.06 -8.87
N LEU A 474 1.52 -24.81 -9.97
CA LEU A 474 0.59 -25.92 -10.26
C LEU A 474 0.64 -27.01 -9.22
N GLN A 475 1.80 -27.22 -8.58
CA GLN A 475 1.96 -28.18 -7.48
C GLN A 475 1.02 -27.87 -6.29
N ASN A 476 0.61 -26.61 -6.13
CA ASN A 476 -0.22 -26.13 -5.02
C ASN A 476 -1.66 -25.75 -5.44
N SER A 477 -1.99 -25.71 -6.74
CA SER A 477 -3.33 -25.35 -7.25
C SER A 477 -3.58 -25.90 -8.66
N GLU A 478 -4.61 -26.74 -8.85
CA GLU A 478 -4.90 -27.40 -10.15
C GLU A 478 -5.49 -26.45 -11.23
N VAL A 479 -5.87 -25.23 -10.87
CA VAL A 479 -6.77 -24.37 -11.69
C VAL A 479 -6.17 -23.90 -13.02
N ASN A 480 -4.84 -24.00 -13.24
CA ASN A 480 -4.16 -23.42 -14.42
C ASN A 480 -3.41 -24.42 -15.32
N TYR A 481 -3.65 -25.73 -15.20
CA TYR A 481 -2.85 -26.75 -15.90
C TYR A 481 -2.84 -26.61 -17.43
N LYS A 482 -4.01 -26.35 -18.04
CA LYS A 482 -4.14 -26.20 -19.51
C LYS A 482 -3.37 -24.99 -20.03
N ASP A 483 -3.36 -23.90 -19.27
CA ASP A 483 -2.69 -22.66 -19.63
C ASP A 483 -1.17 -22.87 -19.66
N VAL A 484 -0.60 -23.50 -18.64
CA VAL A 484 0.86 -23.78 -18.57
C VAL A 484 1.30 -24.76 -19.66
N LEU A 485 0.47 -25.76 -19.98
CA LEU A 485 0.74 -26.67 -21.08
C LEU A 485 0.76 -25.92 -22.43
N SER A 486 -0.21 -25.02 -22.65
CA SER A 486 -0.28 -24.21 -23.87
C SER A 486 0.91 -23.25 -23.98
N GLU A 487 1.30 -22.61 -22.87
CA GLU A 487 2.46 -21.72 -22.76
C GLU A 487 3.76 -22.46 -23.11
N THR A 488 3.92 -23.70 -22.64
CA THR A 488 5.11 -24.53 -22.97
C THR A 488 5.22 -24.76 -24.47
N LYS A 489 4.10 -25.03 -25.15
CA LYS A 489 4.06 -25.28 -26.60
C LYS A 489 4.30 -23.99 -27.41
N GLU A 490 3.78 -22.87 -26.95
CA GLU A 490 4.08 -21.56 -27.55
C GLU A 490 5.58 -21.24 -27.44
N LEU A 491 6.18 -21.47 -26.28
CA LEU A 491 7.61 -21.26 -26.06
C LEU A 491 8.48 -22.15 -26.97
N GLN A 492 8.07 -23.38 -27.27
CA GLN A 492 8.78 -24.23 -28.24
C GLN A 492 8.81 -23.58 -29.63
N ASN A 493 7.66 -23.08 -30.10
CA ASN A 493 7.56 -22.41 -31.39
C ASN A 493 8.37 -21.12 -31.43
N MET A 494 8.33 -20.34 -30.35
CA MET A 494 9.15 -19.13 -30.22
C MET A 494 10.64 -19.44 -30.24
N ALA A 495 11.11 -20.44 -29.50
CA ALA A 495 12.51 -20.85 -29.47
C ALA A 495 13.01 -21.24 -30.87
N LEU A 496 12.22 -22.02 -31.61
CA LEU A 496 12.56 -22.45 -32.96
C LEU A 496 12.60 -21.29 -33.96
N ASN A 497 11.64 -20.38 -33.87
CA ASN A 497 11.61 -19.17 -34.71
C ASN A 497 12.78 -18.23 -34.37
N LEU A 498 13.06 -18.05 -33.07
CA LEU A 498 14.14 -17.21 -32.59
C LEU A 498 15.50 -17.71 -33.07
N ASN A 499 15.78 -19.01 -32.95
CA ASN A 499 17.02 -19.61 -33.43
C ASN A 499 17.22 -19.33 -34.93
N LYS A 500 16.19 -19.59 -35.76
CA LYS A 500 16.23 -19.30 -37.21
C LYS A 500 16.48 -17.82 -37.50
N GLN A 501 15.86 -16.92 -36.73
CA GLN A 501 16.03 -15.47 -36.89
C GLN A 501 17.45 -15.03 -36.55
N LEU A 502 17.98 -15.44 -35.39
CA LEU A 502 19.35 -15.11 -34.97
C LEU A 502 20.39 -15.67 -35.97
N LEU A 503 20.13 -16.86 -36.51
CA LEU A 503 20.98 -17.44 -37.54
C LEU A 503 20.98 -16.57 -38.80
N ALA A 504 19.81 -16.15 -39.28
CA ALA A 504 19.69 -15.25 -40.43
C ALA A 504 20.40 -13.90 -40.19
N MET A 505 20.24 -13.32 -39.00
CA MET A 505 20.92 -12.07 -38.60
C MET A 505 22.45 -12.22 -38.59
N SER A 506 22.98 -13.39 -38.26
CA SER A 506 24.43 -13.66 -38.29
C SER A 506 25.06 -13.58 -39.70
N TYR A 507 24.23 -13.67 -40.75
CA TYR A 507 24.67 -13.51 -42.14
C TYR A 507 24.52 -12.07 -42.66
N GLN A 508 23.79 -11.21 -41.95
CA GLN A 508 23.53 -9.84 -42.41
C GLN A 508 24.76 -8.95 -42.15
N PRO A 509 25.27 -8.24 -43.19
CA PRO A 509 26.45 -7.38 -43.05
C PRO A 509 26.21 -6.18 -42.11
N SER A 510 24.97 -5.75 -41.92
CA SER A 510 24.56 -4.63 -41.06
C SER A 510 24.82 -4.83 -39.56
N PHE A 511 25.21 -6.02 -39.12
CA PHE A 511 25.62 -6.30 -37.73
C PHE A 511 27.14 -6.24 -37.53
N GLY A 512 27.93 -6.21 -38.62
CA GLY A 512 29.38 -6.07 -38.56
C GLY A 512 30.12 -7.09 -37.69
N LEU A 513 29.65 -8.34 -37.70
CA LEU A 513 30.31 -9.45 -37.03
C LEU A 513 31.68 -9.72 -37.66
N THR A 514 32.72 -9.85 -36.83
CA THR A 514 34.01 -10.41 -37.23
C THR A 514 33.84 -11.89 -37.62
N GLN A 515 34.79 -12.44 -38.40
CA GLN A 515 34.77 -13.85 -38.76
C GLN A 515 34.73 -14.77 -37.52
N LEU A 516 35.45 -14.39 -36.46
CA LEU A 516 35.48 -15.11 -35.20
C LEU A 516 34.12 -15.05 -34.49
N GLU A 517 33.53 -13.86 -34.31
CA GLU A 517 32.20 -13.71 -33.71
C GLU A 517 31.13 -14.47 -34.50
N LYS A 518 31.18 -14.40 -35.84
CA LYS A 518 30.27 -15.16 -36.72
C LYS A 518 30.39 -16.66 -36.50
N SER A 519 31.61 -17.19 -36.40
CA SER A 519 31.82 -18.62 -36.12
C SER A 519 31.31 -19.03 -34.73
N ILE A 520 31.47 -18.17 -33.72
CA ILE A 520 30.98 -18.40 -32.36
C ILE A 520 29.45 -18.41 -32.34
N VAL A 521 28.80 -17.38 -32.92
CA VAL A 521 27.33 -17.28 -32.98
C VAL A 521 26.73 -18.49 -33.70
N GLN A 522 27.29 -18.88 -34.85
CA GLN A 522 26.81 -20.05 -35.60
C GLN A 522 26.97 -21.33 -34.79
N LYS A 523 28.12 -21.54 -34.14
CA LYS A 523 28.36 -22.72 -33.32
C LYS A 523 27.37 -22.80 -32.16
N ILE A 524 27.16 -21.69 -31.46
CA ILE A 524 26.24 -21.62 -30.32
C ILE A 524 24.79 -21.88 -30.77
N LEU A 525 24.34 -21.29 -31.88
CA LEU A 525 22.98 -21.52 -32.39
C LEU A 525 22.76 -22.95 -32.90
N GLN A 526 23.79 -23.58 -33.47
CA GLN A 526 23.73 -24.98 -33.93
C GLN A 526 23.70 -25.99 -32.78
N THR A 527 24.29 -25.65 -31.63
CA THR A 527 24.30 -26.52 -30.43
C THR A 527 23.14 -26.23 -29.47
N ASP A 528 22.25 -25.30 -29.82
CA ASP A 528 21.08 -24.94 -29.01
C ASP A 528 20.08 -26.11 -28.89
N LYS A 529 19.77 -26.48 -27.64
CA LYS A 529 18.83 -27.56 -27.30
C LYS A 529 17.58 -27.06 -26.60
N THR A 530 17.30 -25.76 -26.63
CA THR A 530 16.18 -25.16 -25.90
C THR A 530 14.83 -25.77 -26.28
N VAL A 531 14.60 -26.02 -27.58
CA VAL A 531 13.38 -26.69 -28.07
C VAL A 531 13.26 -28.12 -27.55
N GLU A 532 14.37 -28.88 -27.52
CA GLU A 532 14.39 -30.25 -27.01
C GLU A 532 14.02 -30.28 -25.52
N LYS A 533 14.59 -29.35 -24.73
CA LYS A 533 14.29 -29.23 -23.30
C LYS A 533 12.86 -28.82 -23.01
N LEU A 534 12.28 -27.91 -23.80
CA LEU A 534 10.85 -27.57 -23.68
C LEU A 534 9.92 -28.72 -24.09
N LYS A 535 10.33 -29.59 -25.02
CA LYS A 535 9.58 -30.82 -25.35
C LYS A 535 9.63 -31.84 -24.21
N GLU A 536 10.79 -32.00 -23.57
CA GLU A 536 10.93 -32.80 -22.35
C GLU A 536 10.01 -32.26 -21.24
N THR A 537 10.00 -30.93 -21.00
CA THR A 537 9.09 -30.28 -20.04
C THR A 537 7.62 -30.56 -20.35
N GLU A 538 7.19 -30.43 -21.60
CA GLU A 538 5.81 -30.72 -22.00
C GLU A 538 5.43 -32.19 -21.75
N ALA A 539 6.34 -33.13 -22.02
CA ALA A 539 6.11 -34.55 -21.79
C ALA A 539 5.94 -34.86 -20.30
N HIS A 540 6.80 -34.30 -19.44
CA HIS A 540 6.68 -34.44 -17.98
C HIS A 540 5.41 -33.76 -17.44
N LEU A 541 5.02 -32.61 -17.98
CA LEU A 541 3.77 -31.94 -17.61
C LEU A 541 2.56 -32.81 -17.97
N LYS A 542 2.54 -33.44 -19.15
CA LYS A 542 1.50 -34.40 -19.55
C LYS A 542 1.40 -35.60 -18.63
N GLN A 543 2.52 -36.03 -18.06
CA GLN A 543 2.61 -37.12 -17.09
C GLN A 543 2.30 -36.66 -15.65
N LYS A 544 2.01 -35.36 -15.42
CA LYS A 544 1.83 -34.73 -14.10
C LYS A 544 3.05 -34.88 -13.17
N ASP A 545 4.24 -35.07 -13.73
CA ASP A 545 5.49 -35.07 -12.96
C ASP A 545 6.02 -33.64 -12.83
N PHE A 546 5.55 -32.92 -11.81
CA PHE A 546 5.86 -31.50 -11.63
C PHE A 546 7.33 -31.22 -11.29
N ASN A 547 8.01 -32.14 -10.60
CA ASN A 547 9.42 -31.98 -10.23
C ASN A 547 10.32 -32.09 -11.47
N GLU A 548 10.13 -33.11 -12.31
CA GLU A 548 10.88 -33.24 -13.56
C GLU A 548 10.47 -32.18 -14.58
N SER A 549 9.20 -31.74 -14.58
CA SER A 549 8.76 -30.58 -15.38
C SER A 549 9.49 -29.29 -15.00
N GLN A 550 9.63 -29.02 -13.71
CA GLN A 550 10.34 -27.84 -13.20
C GLN A 550 11.83 -27.88 -13.55
N LYS A 551 12.46 -29.06 -13.44
CA LYS A 551 13.86 -29.29 -13.82
C LYS A 551 14.06 -29.17 -15.34
N GLY A 552 13.13 -29.69 -16.14
CA GLY A 552 13.11 -29.49 -17.59
C GLY A 552 13.02 -28.01 -17.97
N ALA A 553 12.13 -27.25 -17.32
CA ALA A 553 11.98 -25.82 -17.55
C ALA A 553 13.24 -25.03 -17.12
N GLN A 554 13.89 -25.43 -16.04
CA GLN A 554 15.19 -24.87 -15.62
C GLN A 554 16.27 -25.13 -16.67
N ASN A 555 16.39 -26.37 -17.16
CA ASN A 555 17.36 -26.72 -18.20
C ASN A 555 17.09 -25.95 -19.50
N ALA A 556 15.82 -25.78 -19.88
CA ALA A 556 15.44 -24.94 -21.01
C ALA A 556 15.85 -23.47 -20.78
N THR A 557 15.74 -22.97 -19.55
CA THR A 557 16.14 -21.59 -19.18
C THR A 557 17.63 -21.39 -19.32
N GLU A 558 18.41 -22.33 -18.80
CA GLU A 558 19.87 -22.30 -18.90
C GLU A 558 20.33 -22.41 -20.36
N MET A 559 19.74 -23.32 -21.13
CA MET A 559 20.05 -23.48 -22.56
C MET A 559 19.68 -22.23 -23.36
N GLY A 560 18.46 -21.70 -23.17
CA GLY A 560 17.98 -20.52 -23.87
C GLY A 560 18.82 -19.28 -23.55
N THR A 561 19.21 -19.11 -22.29
CA THR A 561 20.08 -17.99 -21.87
C THR A 561 21.49 -18.15 -22.44
N LYS A 562 22.09 -19.34 -22.33
CA LYS A 562 23.46 -19.61 -22.78
C LYS A 562 23.62 -19.58 -24.30
N HIS A 563 22.58 -19.95 -25.05
CA HIS A 563 22.67 -20.03 -26.51
C HIS A 563 21.98 -18.85 -27.19
N LEU A 564 20.65 -18.76 -27.06
CA LEU A 564 19.86 -17.73 -27.74
C LEU A 564 20.13 -16.34 -27.16
N GLY A 565 20.21 -16.21 -25.82
CA GLY A 565 20.57 -14.97 -25.15
C GLY A 565 21.99 -14.50 -25.47
N MET A 566 22.98 -15.41 -25.42
CA MET A 566 24.38 -15.09 -25.74
C MET A 566 24.58 -14.71 -27.21
N ALA A 567 23.93 -15.41 -28.15
CA ALA A 567 23.98 -15.07 -29.57
C ALA A 567 23.42 -13.67 -29.83
N MET A 568 22.29 -13.34 -29.20
CA MET A 568 21.68 -12.01 -29.26
C MET A 568 22.60 -10.93 -28.69
N GLN A 569 23.25 -11.19 -27.55
CA GLN A 569 24.18 -10.24 -26.94
C GLN A 569 25.40 -9.97 -27.84
N ILE A 570 25.97 -11.00 -28.46
CA ILE A 570 27.10 -10.84 -29.40
C ILE A 570 26.67 -10.01 -30.62
N LEU A 571 25.49 -10.30 -31.19
CA LEU A 571 24.94 -9.53 -32.31
C LEU A 571 24.75 -8.05 -31.94
N GLN A 572 24.21 -7.77 -30.76
CA GLN A 572 23.97 -6.40 -30.29
C GLN A 572 25.29 -5.64 -30.03
N GLN A 573 26.27 -6.31 -29.41
CA GLN A 573 27.59 -5.73 -29.16
C GLN A 573 28.34 -5.43 -30.45
N ALA A 574 28.33 -6.37 -31.41
CA ALA A 574 28.94 -6.18 -32.72
C ALA A 574 28.32 -4.98 -33.44
N ARG A 575 26.99 -4.87 -33.43
CA ARG A 575 26.26 -3.75 -34.03
C ARG A 575 26.61 -2.41 -33.40
N ASN A 576 26.64 -2.31 -32.07
CA ASN A 576 27.03 -1.08 -31.37
C ASN A 576 28.48 -0.67 -31.72
N ARG A 577 29.39 -1.63 -31.80
CA ARG A 577 30.77 -1.39 -32.26
C ARG A 577 30.79 -0.87 -33.70
N THR A 578 30.02 -1.47 -34.60
CA THR A 578 29.93 -1.05 -36.00
C THR A 578 29.38 0.38 -36.14
N ILE A 579 28.38 0.76 -35.34
CA ILE A 579 27.86 2.14 -35.30
C ILE A 579 28.95 3.12 -34.83
N GLN A 580 29.70 2.79 -33.78
CA GLN A 580 30.79 3.63 -33.29
C GLN A 580 31.93 3.76 -34.31
N GLU A 581 32.27 2.67 -35.00
CA GLU A 581 33.27 2.66 -36.05
C GLU A 581 32.83 3.50 -37.26
N ALA A 582 31.57 3.35 -37.71
CA ALA A 582 30.99 4.18 -38.76
C ALA A 582 31.05 5.68 -38.42
N ARG A 583 30.69 6.05 -37.18
CA ARG A 583 30.77 7.45 -36.72
C ARG A 583 32.21 7.96 -36.79
N LYS A 584 33.16 7.18 -36.30
CA LYS A 584 34.58 7.55 -36.29
C LYS A 584 35.12 7.74 -37.70
N GLN A 585 34.76 6.87 -38.65
CA GLN A 585 35.21 6.99 -40.03
C GLN A 585 34.55 8.17 -40.75
N LEU A 586 33.26 8.42 -40.54
CA LEU A 586 32.57 9.58 -41.10
C LEU A 586 33.11 10.91 -40.54
N GLN A 587 33.38 11.01 -39.24
CA GLN A 587 34.00 12.20 -38.65
C GLN A 587 35.41 12.44 -39.21
N LYS A 588 36.18 11.38 -39.45
CA LYS A 588 37.48 11.50 -40.13
C LYS A 588 37.32 11.98 -41.56
N ALA A 589 36.37 11.42 -42.31
CA ALA A 589 36.08 11.84 -43.67
C ALA A 589 35.67 13.32 -43.71
N ASP A 590 34.79 13.76 -42.81
CA ASP A 590 34.36 15.15 -42.71
C ASP A 590 35.53 16.09 -42.40
N ASN A 591 36.38 15.75 -41.41
CA ASN A 591 37.55 16.55 -41.06
C ASN A 591 38.56 16.67 -42.23
N HIS A 592 38.84 15.58 -42.95
CA HIS A 592 39.73 15.61 -44.12
C HIS A 592 39.12 16.42 -45.27
N LEU A 593 37.79 16.32 -45.47
CA LEU A 593 37.06 17.07 -46.48
C LEU A 593 37.06 18.57 -46.15
N GLU A 594 36.91 18.94 -44.88
CA GLU A 594 37.00 20.33 -44.42
C GLU A 594 38.42 20.90 -44.60
N GLN A 595 39.45 20.13 -44.24
CA GLN A 595 40.85 20.51 -44.45
C GLN A 595 41.15 20.78 -45.93
N SER A 596 40.60 19.98 -46.85
CA SER A 596 40.77 20.15 -48.29
C SER A 596 40.31 21.53 -48.81
N LYS A 597 39.39 22.21 -48.12
CA LYS A 597 38.90 23.55 -48.50
C LYS A 597 39.86 24.68 -48.12
N THR A 598 40.74 24.44 -47.16
CA THR A 598 41.63 25.47 -46.56
C THR A 598 43.04 25.44 -47.14
N LEU A 599 43.37 24.41 -47.92
CA LEU A 599 44.71 24.16 -48.45
C LEU A 599 44.94 24.94 -49.75
N ALA A 600 46.17 25.45 -49.91
CA ALA A 600 46.53 26.32 -51.03
C ALA A 600 47.09 25.56 -52.24
N THR A 601 47.62 24.34 -52.06
CA THR A 601 48.25 23.60 -53.16
C THR A 601 47.41 22.41 -53.61
N LYS A 602 47.39 22.18 -54.94
CA LYS A 602 46.67 21.06 -55.58
C LYS A 602 47.05 19.70 -55.00
N ASN A 603 48.33 19.49 -54.69
CA ASN A 603 48.82 18.21 -54.18
C ASN A 603 48.28 17.92 -52.78
N GLU A 604 48.22 18.94 -51.92
CA GLU A 604 47.66 18.83 -50.57
C GLU A 604 46.14 18.60 -50.62
N ILE A 605 45.41 19.33 -51.48
CA ILE A 605 43.96 19.12 -51.70
C ILE A 605 43.68 17.69 -52.17
N MET A 606 44.44 17.19 -53.14
CA MET A 606 44.27 15.82 -53.64
C MET A 606 44.60 14.76 -52.58
N GLN A 607 45.59 15.01 -51.73
CA GLN A 607 45.95 14.12 -50.63
C GLN A 607 44.82 14.03 -49.60
N GLU A 608 44.24 15.16 -49.19
CA GLU A 608 43.11 15.18 -48.25
C GLU A 608 41.83 14.56 -48.83
N LEU A 609 41.54 14.80 -50.12
CA LEU A 609 40.42 14.12 -50.79
C LEU A 609 40.65 12.60 -50.90
N MET A 610 41.90 12.15 -51.05
CA MET A 610 42.23 10.72 -51.06
C MET A 610 42.03 10.10 -49.66
N LEU A 611 42.44 10.80 -48.60
CA LEU A 611 42.21 10.38 -47.21
C LEU A 611 40.70 10.34 -46.88
N THR A 612 39.94 11.34 -47.34
CA THR A 612 38.47 11.38 -47.24
C THR A 612 37.85 10.13 -47.87
N LYS A 613 38.22 9.83 -49.12
CA LYS A 613 37.74 8.63 -49.83
C LYS A 613 38.11 7.34 -49.10
N GLN A 614 39.35 7.22 -48.60
CA GLN A 614 39.77 6.04 -47.82
C GLN A 614 38.96 5.86 -46.54
N SER A 615 38.62 6.95 -45.85
CA SER A 615 37.75 6.91 -44.67
C SER A 615 36.31 6.52 -45.01
N LEU A 616 35.74 7.06 -46.10
CA LEU A 616 34.42 6.64 -46.58
C LEU A 616 34.40 5.17 -47.02
N ASP A 617 35.45 4.68 -47.67
CA ASP A 617 35.56 3.28 -48.08
C ASP A 617 35.71 2.30 -46.91
N ARG A 618 36.32 2.75 -45.81
CA ARG A 618 36.42 2.00 -44.56
C ARG A 618 35.17 2.10 -43.68
N THR A 619 34.19 2.94 -44.04
CA THR A 619 32.95 3.09 -43.27
C THR A 619 32.09 1.83 -43.46
N PRO A 620 31.74 1.09 -42.40
CA PRO A 620 30.95 -0.12 -42.51
C PRO A 620 29.50 0.18 -42.91
N GLN A 621 28.86 -0.77 -43.59
CA GLN A 621 27.46 -0.66 -44.01
C GLN A 621 26.49 -0.96 -42.84
N LEU A 622 25.42 -0.17 -42.74
CA LEU A 622 24.37 -0.28 -41.72
C LEU A 622 22.99 -0.33 -42.39
N GLY A 623 22.01 0.46 -41.95
CA GLY A 623 20.69 0.54 -42.56
C GLY A 623 20.70 1.19 -43.95
N GLU A 624 19.63 0.97 -44.71
CA GLU A 624 19.48 1.41 -46.10
C GLU A 624 19.58 2.94 -46.24
N GLU A 625 18.96 3.71 -45.34
CA GLU A 625 19.04 5.18 -45.34
C GLU A 625 20.48 5.69 -45.12
N PHE A 626 21.21 5.03 -44.22
CA PHE A 626 22.62 5.32 -43.96
C PHE A 626 23.50 4.94 -45.16
N ASN A 627 23.30 3.75 -45.72
CA ASN A 627 24.11 3.25 -46.84
C ASN A 627 23.92 4.09 -48.11
N ASP A 628 22.72 4.59 -48.35
CA ASP A 628 22.45 5.47 -49.48
C ASP A 628 23.13 6.83 -49.30
N ALA A 629 23.06 7.41 -48.10
CA ALA A 629 23.79 8.65 -47.80
C ALA A 629 25.31 8.45 -47.88
N LEU A 630 25.81 7.28 -47.46
CA LEU A 630 27.22 6.91 -47.60
C LEU A 630 27.62 6.74 -49.08
N SER A 631 26.77 6.16 -49.92
CA SER A 631 27.02 6.04 -51.36
C SER A 631 27.03 7.42 -52.03
N GLU A 632 26.06 8.27 -51.70
CA GLU A 632 25.99 9.66 -52.16
C GLU A 632 27.26 10.42 -51.78
N ALA A 633 27.74 10.26 -50.54
CA ALA A 633 29.01 10.85 -50.10
C ALA A 633 30.22 10.33 -50.90
N LYS A 634 30.27 9.04 -51.22
CA LYS A 634 31.37 8.45 -52.02
C LYS A 634 31.38 8.99 -53.45
N ASP A 635 30.22 9.09 -54.08
CA ASP A 635 30.07 9.56 -55.45
C ASP A 635 30.45 11.05 -55.55
N GLU A 636 30.00 11.88 -54.61
CA GLU A 636 30.31 13.30 -54.57
C GLU A 636 31.80 13.58 -54.23
N VAL A 637 32.42 12.79 -53.35
CA VAL A 637 33.87 12.87 -53.09
C VAL A 637 34.66 12.46 -54.33
N HIS A 638 34.19 11.46 -55.08
CA HIS A 638 34.82 11.08 -56.35
C HIS A 638 34.70 12.19 -57.41
N ALA A 639 33.53 12.83 -57.52
CA ALA A 639 33.33 13.98 -58.41
C ALA A 639 34.21 15.18 -58.01
N SER A 640 34.37 15.42 -56.71
CA SER A 640 35.31 16.43 -56.17
C SER A 640 36.76 16.10 -56.56
N GLN A 641 37.21 14.84 -56.41
CA GLN A 641 38.54 14.39 -56.86
C GLN A 641 38.77 14.62 -58.35
N GLN A 642 37.80 14.28 -59.21
CA GLN A 642 37.89 14.50 -60.66
C GLN A 642 37.99 15.99 -61.01
N SER A 643 37.22 16.83 -60.31
CA SER A 643 37.21 18.29 -60.50
C SER A 643 38.54 18.92 -60.07
N ALA A 644 39.13 18.46 -58.96
CA ALA A 644 40.47 18.86 -58.51
C ALA A 644 41.56 18.45 -59.52
N GLN A 645 41.44 17.26 -60.11
CA GLN A 645 42.36 16.80 -61.16
C GLN A 645 42.27 17.68 -62.42
N ALA A 646 41.05 18.01 -62.85
CA ALA A 646 40.76 18.83 -64.02
C ALA A 646 41.02 20.34 -63.84
N LYS A 647 41.33 20.81 -62.63
CA LYS A 647 41.48 22.24 -62.27
C LYS A 647 40.22 23.07 -62.54
N ASN A 648 39.06 22.51 -62.23
CA ASN A 648 37.79 23.25 -62.29
C ASN A 648 37.37 23.68 -60.89
N ASP A 649 37.85 24.85 -60.44
CA ASP A 649 37.69 25.30 -59.05
C ASP A 649 36.21 25.51 -58.66
N SER A 650 35.36 25.92 -59.60
CA SER A 650 33.92 26.10 -59.35
C SER A 650 33.18 24.78 -59.14
N GLU A 651 33.49 23.75 -59.95
CA GLU A 651 32.92 22.42 -59.77
C GLU A 651 33.51 21.71 -58.55
N LEU A 652 34.79 21.93 -58.25
CA LEU A 652 35.45 21.43 -57.05
C LEU A 652 34.75 21.93 -55.78
N GLU A 653 34.51 23.24 -55.68
CA GLU A 653 33.84 23.82 -54.51
C GLU A 653 32.41 23.30 -54.36
N LYS A 654 31.66 23.20 -55.47
CA LYS A 654 30.29 22.67 -55.50
C LYS A 654 30.24 21.21 -55.04
N ASN A 655 31.06 20.34 -55.65
CA ASN A 655 31.06 18.90 -55.34
C ASN A 655 31.58 18.63 -53.91
N THR A 656 32.51 19.44 -53.42
CA THR A 656 32.99 19.34 -52.02
C THR A 656 31.89 19.75 -51.02
N ARG A 657 31.05 20.75 -51.33
CA ARG A 657 29.88 21.08 -50.51
C ARG A 657 28.81 19.99 -50.55
N LEU A 658 28.55 19.41 -51.72
CA LEU A 658 27.61 18.28 -51.87
C LEU A 658 28.09 17.04 -51.11
N ALA A 659 29.38 16.73 -51.19
CA ALA A 659 30.01 15.67 -50.41
C ALA A 659 29.85 15.90 -48.90
N GLN A 660 30.08 17.13 -48.41
CA GLN A 660 29.91 17.43 -46.99
C GLN A 660 28.46 17.27 -46.54
N PHE A 661 27.50 17.78 -47.33
CA PHE A 661 26.09 17.61 -47.06
C PHE A 661 25.67 16.12 -47.00
N ALA A 662 26.21 15.29 -47.91
CA ALA A 662 25.97 13.85 -47.90
C ALA A 662 26.59 13.15 -46.67
N ILE A 663 27.78 13.57 -46.22
CA ILE A 663 28.41 13.09 -44.99
C ILE A 663 27.60 13.48 -43.74
N GLU A 664 27.13 14.73 -43.66
CA GLU A 664 26.25 15.20 -42.58
C GLU A 664 24.95 14.41 -42.53
N LYS A 665 24.34 14.15 -43.70
CA LYS A 665 23.14 13.32 -43.84
C LYS A 665 23.39 11.87 -43.37
N ALA A 666 24.55 11.30 -43.69
CA ALA A 666 24.95 9.98 -43.20
C ALA A 666 25.15 9.98 -41.67
N LEU A 667 25.78 11.02 -41.10
CA LEU A 667 25.95 11.18 -39.65
C LEU A 667 24.61 11.32 -38.91
N MET A 668 23.66 12.10 -39.47
CA MET A 668 22.31 12.24 -38.91
C MET A 668 21.52 10.92 -38.98
N SER A 669 21.61 10.19 -40.09
CA SER A 669 21.02 8.85 -40.20
C SER A 669 21.61 7.87 -39.18
N LEU A 670 22.92 7.94 -38.95
CA LEU A 670 23.61 7.10 -37.97
C LEU A 670 23.20 7.44 -36.53
N GLN A 671 23.03 8.73 -36.21
CA GLN A 671 22.54 9.18 -34.91
C GLN A 671 21.13 8.65 -34.64
N ASN A 672 20.24 8.69 -35.64
CA ASN A 672 18.88 8.14 -35.54
C ASN A 672 18.92 6.63 -35.23
N GLU A 673 19.77 5.86 -35.92
CA GLU A 673 19.94 4.42 -35.62
C GLU A 673 20.46 4.18 -34.20
N GLU A 674 21.44 4.97 -33.73
CA GLU A 674 21.99 4.85 -32.39
C GLU A 674 20.96 5.18 -31.30
N GLU A 675 20.16 6.23 -31.48
CA GLU A 675 19.10 6.61 -30.54
C GLU A 675 18.01 5.53 -30.45
N SER A 676 17.59 4.99 -31.60
CA SER A 676 16.66 3.85 -31.67
C SER A 676 17.19 2.63 -30.93
N ASP A 677 18.44 2.23 -31.17
CA ASP A 677 19.03 1.04 -30.56
C ASP A 677 19.26 1.23 -29.04
N LYS A 678 19.58 2.46 -28.60
CA LYS A 678 19.66 2.82 -27.18
C LYS A 678 18.31 2.73 -26.48
N GLU A 679 17.25 3.23 -27.09
CA GLU A 679 15.90 3.14 -26.53
C GLU A 679 15.43 1.69 -26.41
N LEU A 680 15.66 0.90 -27.45
CA LEU A 680 15.36 -0.54 -27.43
C LEU A 680 16.14 -1.25 -26.33
N GLN A 681 17.45 -0.98 -26.20
CA GLN A 681 18.27 -1.60 -25.14
C GLN A 681 17.75 -1.24 -23.74
N LYS A 682 17.35 0.02 -23.51
CA LYS A 682 16.77 0.44 -22.23
C LYS A 682 15.48 -0.31 -21.92
N GLU A 683 14.62 -0.47 -22.92
CA GLU A 683 13.37 -1.22 -22.77
C GLU A 683 13.63 -2.70 -22.46
N GLN A 684 14.61 -3.31 -23.13
CA GLN A 684 15.02 -4.70 -22.91
C GLN A 684 15.62 -4.90 -21.51
N ASP A 685 16.54 -4.04 -21.10
CA ASP A 685 17.16 -4.05 -19.78
C ASP A 685 16.09 -3.93 -18.68
N ALA A 686 15.12 -3.03 -18.86
CA ALA A 686 14.03 -2.85 -17.91
C ALA A 686 13.16 -4.10 -17.77
N ARG A 687 12.80 -4.74 -18.89
CA ARG A 687 12.02 -5.98 -18.89
C ARG A 687 12.78 -7.15 -18.26
N ALA A 688 14.05 -7.32 -18.61
CA ALA A 688 14.90 -8.39 -18.08
C ALA A 688 15.13 -8.26 -16.57
N PHE A 689 15.40 -7.04 -16.09
CA PHE A 689 15.56 -6.76 -14.66
C PHE A 689 14.25 -7.02 -13.90
N ARG A 690 13.10 -6.59 -14.44
CA ARG A 690 11.80 -6.88 -13.84
C ARG A 690 11.49 -8.37 -13.78
N SER A 691 11.66 -9.10 -14.88
CA SER A 691 11.43 -10.57 -14.90
C SER A 691 12.25 -11.26 -13.83
N SER A 692 13.54 -10.89 -13.73
CA SER A 692 14.43 -11.42 -12.69
C SER A 692 13.91 -11.12 -11.29
N MET A 693 13.46 -9.89 -11.03
CA MET A 693 12.84 -9.49 -9.76
C MET A 693 11.56 -10.27 -9.45
N ASP A 694 10.65 -10.40 -10.41
CA ASP A 694 9.37 -11.09 -10.22
C ASP A 694 9.59 -12.59 -9.92
N VAL A 695 10.55 -13.24 -10.59
CA VAL A 695 10.96 -14.62 -10.33
C VAL A 695 11.52 -14.80 -8.91
N LEU A 696 12.33 -13.85 -8.44
CA LEU A 696 12.95 -13.92 -7.12
C LEU A 696 11.97 -13.61 -5.99
N ALA A 697 11.07 -12.65 -6.22
CA ALA A 697 9.95 -12.34 -5.32
C ALA A 697 9.05 -13.56 -5.13
N ALA A 698 8.70 -14.21 -6.25
CA ALA A 698 7.94 -15.45 -6.28
C ALA A 698 8.59 -16.61 -5.53
N GLN A 699 9.92 -16.67 -5.48
CA GLN A 699 10.68 -17.69 -4.76
C GLN A 699 10.85 -17.38 -3.26
N GLY A 700 10.37 -16.23 -2.78
CA GLY A 700 10.59 -15.79 -1.40
C GLY A 700 12.06 -15.48 -1.08
N LEU A 701 12.91 -15.29 -2.11
CA LEU A 701 14.36 -15.07 -2.00
C LEU A 701 14.75 -13.59 -2.03
N LEU A 702 13.81 -12.67 -1.76
CA LEU A 702 14.09 -11.25 -1.62
C LEU A 702 14.78 -10.98 -0.27
N ASP A 703 16.09 -11.15 -0.22
CA ASP A 703 16.92 -10.79 0.94
C ASP A 703 17.33 -9.30 0.94
N SER A 704 18.04 -8.88 1.99
CA SER A 704 18.55 -7.50 2.14
C SER A 704 19.54 -7.08 1.04
N SER A 705 20.15 -8.03 0.33
CA SER A 705 21.05 -7.75 -0.80
C SER A 705 20.28 -7.20 -2.02
N TRP A 706 18.99 -7.55 -2.16
CA TRP A 706 18.14 -7.06 -3.24
C TRP A 706 17.72 -5.61 -3.06
N ARG A 707 17.50 -5.17 -1.81
CA ARG A 707 17.25 -3.75 -1.53
C ARG A 707 18.41 -2.89 -2.04
N LYS A 708 19.64 -3.36 -1.83
CA LYS A 708 20.86 -2.71 -2.33
C LYS A 708 20.92 -2.73 -3.86
N LYS A 709 20.65 -3.86 -4.51
CA LYS A 709 20.61 -3.95 -5.99
C LYS A 709 19.54 -3.05 -6.62
N ILE A 710 18.36 -2.93 -6.00
CA ILE A 710 17.31 -2.02 -6.49
C ILE A 710 17.75 -0.56 -6.36
N LEU A 711 18.37 -0.18 -5.24
CA LEU A 711 18.91 1.17 -5.04
C LEU A 711 20.06 1.48 -6.00
N GLU A 712 20.97 0.52 -6.24
CA GLU A 712 22.05 0.61 -7.22
C GLU A 712 21.50 0.76 -8.64
N GLU A 713 20.45 0.03 -8.99
CA GLU A 713 19.80 0.14 -10.29
C GLU A 713 19.07 1.48 -10.47
N ILE A 714 18.38 1.98 -9.44
CA ILE A 714 17.82 3.34 -9.45
C ILE A 714 18.93 4.38 -9.62
N ALA A 715 20.06 4.24 -8.93
CA ALA A 715 21.20 5.14 -9.06
C ALA A 715 21.83 5.07 -10.45
N ARG A 716 21.96 3.87 -11.04
CA ARG A 716 22.43 3.65 -12.42
C ARG A 716 21.51 4.32 -13.44
N LEU A 717 20.19 4.16 -13.29
CA LEU A 717 19.21 4.79 -14.17
C LEU A 717 19.28 6.32 -14.06
N LYS A 718 19.33 6.86 -12.84
CA LYS A 718 19.47 8.31 -12.61
C LYS A 718 20.77 8.87 -13.18
N SER A 719 21.90 8.15 -13.06
CA SER A 719 23.18 8.58 -13.64
C SER A 719 23.20 8.52 -15.17
N GLN A 720 22.37 7.68 -15.78
CA GLN A 720 22.11 7.65 -17.22
C GLN A 720 21.11 8.73 -17.69
N GLY A 721 20.70 9.64 -16.80
CA GLY A 721 19.82 10.77 -17.10
C GLY A 721 18.32 10.46 -17.01
N GLU A 722 17.92 9.33 -16.43
CA GLU A 722 16.50 9.05 -16.13
C GLU A 722 16.00 9.97 -15.02
N GLN A 723 14.88 10.66 -15.25
CA GLN A 723 14.22 11.45 -14.20
C GLN A 723 13.53 10.52 -13.18
N SER A 724 13.30 11.01 -11.96
CA SER A 724 12.60 10.24 -10.91
C SER A 724 11.19 9.80 -11.31
N ASP A 725 10.56 10.51 -12.25
CA ASP A 725 9.28 10.11 -12.85
C ASP A 725 9.41 8.99 -13.88
N SER A 726 10.61 8.43 -14.03
CA SER A 726 10.84 7.32 -14.92
C SER A 726 9.96 6.13 -14.55
N PRO A 727 9.25 5.57 -15.54
CA PRO A 727 8.60 4.27 -15.49
C PRO A 727 9.25 3.23 -14.58
N MET A 728 10.53 2.97 -14.84
CA MET A 728 11.32 1.94 -14.20
C MET A 728 11.72 2.35 -12.79
N ILE A 729 12.07 3.61 -12.57
CA ILE A 729 12.42 4.12 -11.25
C ILE A 729 11.22 4.04 -10.31
N ARG A 730 10.01 4.42 -10.76
CA ARG A 730 8.78 4.29 -9.98
C ARG A 730 8.45 2.83 -9.65
N TYR A 731 8.67 1.92 -10.60
CA TYR A 731 8.53 0.48 -10.35
C TYR A 731 9.49 -0.01 -9.26
N LEU A 732 10.77 0.35 -9.37
CA LEU A 732 11.81 -0.03 -8.41
C LEU A 732 11.57 0.58 -7.02
N GLU A 733 11.17 1.84 -6.96
CA GLU A 733 10.78 2.53 -5.72
C GLU A 733 9.53 1.91 -5.09
N SER A 734 8.57 1.42 -5.90
CA SER A 734 7.40 0.68 -5.41
C SER A 734 7.75 -0.70 -4.85
N ARG A 735 8.79 -1.37 -5.35
CA ARG A 735 9.26 -2.66 -4.80
C ARG A 735 10.14 -2.49 -3.56
N LEU A 736 10.74 -1.32 -3.36
CA LEU A 736 11.47 -0.97 -2.15
C LEU A 736 10.56 -0.68 -0.96
N ARG A 737 9.33 -0.23 -1.21
CA ARG A 737 8.28 0.00 -0.21
C ARG A 737 7.58 -1.32 0.06
#